data_AF-A0A1S8MCZ9-F1
#
_entry.id   AF-A0A1S8MCZ9-F1
#
_cell.length_a   1.000
_cell.length_b   1.000
_cell.length_c   1.000
_cell.angle_alpha   90.00
_cell.angle_beta   90.00
_cell.angle_gamma   90.00
#
_symmetry.space_group_name_H-M   'P 1'
#
loop_
_entity.id
_entity.type
_entity.pdbx_description
1 polymer ?
#
loop_
_entity_poly.entity_id
_entity_poly.type
_entity_poly.pdbx_seq_one_letter_code
_entity_poly.pdbx_strand_id
1 'polypeptide(L)'
;MKLKFIKSKCLTLMLTLTMTSTLLPTYISTAHAASTSNYNPTDWKQATFGQTTDTGYNSIVTDDSNKAVTLTAGTADGTHAGGKITGSHDGISYYYTSVDPSKNFVLTADVKVNFFAKPKPDNQEGFGIMARDAVGQDKNPDAFPSNMVLVGGYGGCIQSVFRNNVTDGTGAGATMEDVTKFADRPSNDGTVTYKLTMKKTNTGYQVNVNNGTEKIYYRPKQLEVRDKDHIYVGFFVARVSSITVSNIDFTTSNVSTDPPAKPEPTKPIPPVTPSINMTSSSNTGDSNYNLNLSANVKGNVDIKQNGEEIFNGALDNNNSLFKNTTLTSGDNTFDVLYTPDKTQNITSSNPIENKYTVTLKKYGTQNGEVYVSPDATASGDGTLASPIDIFSAIKYLSCGQKIVLRGGTYNLKAPITIDKNNSGTYNNPKFMSAYAGEMPVLNFNNYSGFNLNGDYWNISGVDVTNAVSTGFRISGNHNVVYKVNTYKNGDTGLQISGNSSDKIDKWPSYNLILDCTSHDNLDLSQNNADGFAAKLTCGVGNVFRGCISHNNCDDGYDLFSKLETGAIGAVTVENSIAYNNGVLSDGTKTLGDGNGFKMGGEGLPVKHVLRNCLSFNNLSDGITSNFDPANTFENCTSFNNGKLNFNFLHFNSAAPQYSAKNNLSFRTSKADSDSVPDINLSDDNYFYNGITSKNKSGEELLASNFKSITVPKSFDRNADGSIIQGDFMRALDTLKSNEGCNLSDFSNVTDVTGTPNIPDKPAAINNNGSYTAVNGNCSIPVDAAKTYTSEVNFDNGSFKATLPSSIFKDSKNSIQIAKTSPSISDTVLRAATGNTLKMIGNPFDIKLYIDGKETHVLNSPITFKIKLNSEDLNGVNTKNLGLYYFNTLTNSWEFVSDALYDSSSSCVTVTTPHLSTFAIMEKINQPGTAIGNVTNASTGTNNNSKMTANTIGKLPKTGSMMDTTTLATLGLILITLGGIVLVFEKRRKA
;
A
#
# COMPACT_ATOMS: atom_id res chain seq x y z
N MET A 1 11.98 45.97 -40.39
CA MET A 1 12.75 46.46 -41.57
C MET A 1 14.23 46.60 -41.18
N LYS A 2 15.17 46.75 -42.12
CA LYS A 2 16.64 46.84 -41.86
C LYS A 2 17.00 48.11 -41.05
N LEU A 3 17.89 48.19 -40.05
CA LEU A 3 19.22 47.60 -39.74
C LEU A 3 20.40 48.56 -40.08
N LYS A 4 21.14 49.05 -39.05
CA LYS A 4 22.57 49.50 -39.02
C LYS A 4 23.01 49.88 -37.57
N PHE A 5 24.04 49.26 -36.98
CA PHE A 5 25.49 49.66 -36.91
C PHE A 5 25.77 51.05 -36.26
N ILE A 6 26.63 51.36 -35.26
CA ILE A 6 27.80 50.78 -34.51
C ILE A 6 28.97 51.80 -34.51
N LYS A 7 29.56 52.20 -33.35
CA LYS A 7 31.05 52.33 -33.06
C LYS A 7 31.50 53.17 -31.84
N SER A 8 32.70 52.82 -31.32
CA SER A 8 33.68 53.64 -30.52
C SER A 8 33.30 54.06 -29.09
N LYS A 9 34.20 54.51 -28.17
CA LYS A 9 35.65 54.29 -27.81
C LYS A 9 35.93 55.13 -26.49
N CYS A 10 37.05 55.15 -25.75
CA CYS A 10 38.41 54.56 -25.77
C CYS A 10 39.09 54.68 -24.35
N LEU A 11 40.14 53.88 -24.05
CA LEU A 11 41.41 54.21 -23.32
C LEU A 11 41.35 54.74 -21.84
N THR A 12 42.25 54.39 -20.89
CA THR A 12 43.73 54.47 -20.96
C THR A 12 44.48 53.73 -19.82
N LEU A 13 45.54 52.95 -20.19
CA LEU A 13 46.88 52.71 -19.57
C LEU A 13 47.04 52.70 -18.02
N MET A 14 47.76 51.79 -17.33
CA MET A 14 48.67 50.66 -17.69
C MET A 14 48.46 49.45 -16.72
N LEU A 15 49.39 48.59 -16.23
CA LEU A 15 50.87 48.43 -16.20
C LEU A 15 51.27 46.94 -16.41
N THR A 16 52.54 46.53 -16.15
CA THR A 16 53.11 45.26 -16.64
C THR A 16 53.83 44.38 -15.59
N LEU A 17 53.76 43.06 -15.76
CA LEU A 17 54.96 42.21 -15.89
C LEU A 17 54.66 40.96 -16.76
N THR A 18 55.68 40.16 -17.09
CA THR A 18 55.73 39.29 -18.28
C THR A 18 56.08 37.83 -17.98
N MET A 19 55.60 36.89 -18.82
CA MET A 19 56.47 35.94 -19.57
C MET A 19 55.70 35.06 -20.58
N THR A 20 56.47 34.52 -21.51
CA THR A 20 56.23 33.57 -22.63
C THR A 20 55.21 32.43 -22.37
N SER A 21 54.60 31.80 -23.39
CA SER A 21 55.12 31.43 -24.72
C SER A 21 54.02 31.17 -25.78
N THR A 22 54.40 31.13 -27.06
CA THR A 22 53.50 30.88 -28.20
C THR A 22 53.74 29.50 -28.85
N LEU A 23 52.69 28.70 -28.99
CA LEU A 23 52.61 27.59 -29.96
C LEU A 23 51.15 27.44 -30.43
N LEU A 24 50.90 27.59 -31.74
CA LEU A 24 49.65 27.11 -32.35
C LEU A 24 49.86 25.66 -32.81
N PRO A 25 49.01 24.71 -32.40
CA PRO A 25 48.90 23.44 -33.10
C PRO A 25 48.21 23.66 -34.46
N THR A 26 48.79 23.11 -35.52
CA THR A 26 48.11 22.98 -36.81
C THR A 26 46.95 21.98 -36.71
N TYR A 27 45.81 22.30 -37.33
CA TYR A 27 44.72 21.33 -37.50
C TYR A 27 45.14 20.26 -38.51
N ILE A 28 45.76 19.18 -38.02
CA ILE A 28 45.91 17.94 -38.78
C ILE A 28 44.55 17.25 -38.76
N SER A 29 43.88 17.19 -39.92
CA SER A 29 42.70 16.34 -40.09
C SER A 29 43.14 14.88 -40.13
N THR A 30 43.24 14.23 -38.97
CA THR A 30 43.35 12.78 -38.89
C THR A 30 42.06 12.17 -39.44
N ALA A 31 42.14 11.69 -40.68
CA ALA A 31 41.10 10.84 -41.24
C ALA A 31 40.88 9.68 -40.26
N HIS A 32 39.66 9.56 -39.74
CA HIS A 32 39.30 8.37 -38.97
C HIS A 32 39.43 7.17 -39.91
N ALA A 33 40.26 6.19 -39.54
CA ALA A 33 40.26 4.92 -40.22
C ALA A 33 38.83 4.36 -40.15
N ALA A 34 38.26 4.00 -41.29
CA ALA A 34 36.91 3.47 -41.33
C ALA A 34 36.86 2.18 -40.52
N SER A 35 36.23 2.24 -39.34
CA SER A 35 35.94 1.06 -38.53
C SER A 35 35.03 0.16 -39.35
N THR A 36 35.55 -0.99 -39.76
CA THR A 36 34.76 -2.02 -40.44
C THR A 36 33.60 -2.40 -39.53
N SER A 37 32.37 -2.36 -40.06
CA SER A 37 31.19 -2.71 -39.28
C SER A 37 31.28 -4.16 -38.81
N ASN A 38 31.04 -4.38 -37.51
CA ASN A 38 30.86 -5.69 -36.89
C ASN A 38 29.42 -6.20 -37.06
N TYR A 39 28.56 -5.53 -37.86
CA TYR A 39 27.21 -6.03 -38.12
C TYR A 39 27.19 -7.24 -39.06
N ASN A 40 26.88 -8.39 -38.48
CA ASN A 40 26.66 -9.66 -39.14
C ASN A 40 25.32 -10.27 -38.63
N PRO A 41 24.32 -10.51 -39.50
CA PRO A 41 22.99 -10.97 -39.08
C PRO A 41 22.97 -12.28 -38.27
N THR A 42 23.94 -13.18 -38.47
CA THR A 42 24.03 -14.45 -37.72
C THR A 42 24.35 -14.29 -36.24
N ASP A 43 24.91 -13.13 -35.87
CA ASP A 43 25.43 -12.86 -34.52
C ASP A 43 24.38 -12.09 -33.68
N TRP A 44 23.17 -11.98 -34.22
CA TRP A 44 21.99 -11.34 -33.64
C TRP A 44 20.92 -12.38 -33.33
N LYS A 45 20.18 -12.11 -32.26
CA LYS A 45 19.16 -12.97 -31.65
C LYS A 45 17.80 -12.26 -31.75
N GLN A 46 16.74 -13.04 -31.69
CA GLN A 46 15.36 -12.54 -31.68
C GLN A 46 14.61 -13.12 -30.49
N ALA A 47 13.81 -12.28 -29.84
CA ALA A 47 12.89 -12.70 -28.78
C ALA A 47 11.65 -11.79 -28.78
N THR A 48 10.47 -12.37 -28.56
CA THR A 48 9.25 -11.62 -28.21
C THR A 48 8.82 -12.06 -26.82
N PHE A 49 8.74 -11.12 -25.88
CA PHE A 49 8.49 -11.44 -24.47
C PHE A 49 7.85 -10.27 -23.73
N GLY A 50 7.21 -10.58 -22.61
CA GLY A 50 6.68 -9.63 -21.66
C GLY A 50 5.17 -9.38 -21.76
N GLN A 51 4.63 -8.68 -20.77
CA GLN A 51 3.19 -8.52 -20.60
C GLN A 51 2.50 -7.94 -21.85
N THR A 52 1.40 -8.58 -22.26
CA THR A 52 0.58 -8.24 -23.44
C THR A 52 1.25 -8.55 -24.80
N THR A 53 2.42 -9.20 -24.89
CA THR A 53 2.89 -9.72 -26.19
C THR A 53 2.09 -10.97 -26.60
N ASP A 54 1.76 -11.08 -27.88
CA ASP A 54 0.95 -12.16 -28.46
C ASP A 54 1.51 -12.59 -29.82
N THR A 55 1.62 -13.90 -30.09
CA THR A 55 2.28 -14.41 -31.31
C THR A 55 1.51 -14.17 -32.61
N GLY A 56 0.24 -13.76 -32.55
CA GLY A 56 -0.53 -13.28 -33.69
C GLY A 56 -0.32 -11.78 -33.98
N TYR A 57 0.12 -10.99 -32.99
CA TYR A 57 0.28 -9.53 -33.08
C TYR A 57 1.72 -9.03 -32.90
N ASN A 58 2.67 -9.92 -32.61
CA ASN A 58 4.09 -9.61 -32.50
C ASN A 58 4.91 -10.44 -33.51
N SER A 59 5.76 -9.78 -34.31
CA SER A 59 6.60 -10.47 -35.29
C SER A 59 7.95 -9.80 -35.52
N ILE A 60 8.93 -10.60 -35.92
CA ILE A 60 10.28 -10.20 -36.33
C ILE A 60 10.58 -10.97 -37.63
N VAL A 61 10.99 -10.26 -38.68
CA VAL A 61 11.27 -10.82 -40.01
C VAL A 61 12.57 -10.23 -40.52
N THR A 62 13.61 -11.05 -40.68
CA THR A 62 14.89 -10.65 -41.26
C THR A 62 14.87 -10.78 -42.79
N ASP A 63 15.59 -9.88 -43.45
CA ASP A 63 15.95 -9.95 -44.87
C ASP A 63 17.49 -9.84 -44.94
N ASP A 64 18.14 -10.99 -44.86
CA ASP A 64 19.61 -11.08 -44.85
C ASP A 64 20.22 -10.63 -46.19
N SER A 65 19.45 -10.67 -47.28
CA SER A 65 19.89 -10.25 -48.62
C SER A 65 20.03 -8.74 -48.71
N ASN A 66 19.07 -8.00 -48.14
CA ASN A 66 19.10 -6.53 -48.04
C ASN A 66 19.68 -6.01 -46.71
N LYS A 67 20.16 -6.90 -45.83
CA LYS A 67 20.62 -6.60 -44.47
C LYS A 67 19.62 -5.76 -43.66
N ALA A 68 18.35 -6.11 -43.77
CA ALA A 68 17.24 -5.41 -43.13
C ALA A 68 16.48 -6.31 -42.15
N VAL A 69 15.72 -5.71 -41.24
CA VAL A 69 14.80 -6.42 -40.35
C VAL A 69 13.53 -5.61 -40.16
N THR A 70 12.38 -6.27 -40.25
CA THR A 70 11.07 -5.67 -39.93
C THR A 70 10.57 -6.24 -38.61
N LEU A 71 10.19 -5.36 -37.69
CA LEU A 71 9.59 -5.72 -36.41
C LEU A 71 8.19 -5.12 -36.32
N THR A 72 7.22 -5.87 -35.81
CA THR A 72 5.83 -5.43 -35.66
C THR A 72 5.26 -5.81 -34.29
N ALA A 73 4.45 -4.91 -33.72
CA ALA A 73 3.69 -5.04 -32.49
C ALA A 73 2.30 -4.39 -32.68
N GLY A 74 1.24 -5.17 -32.53
CA GLY A 74 -0.14 -4.72 -32.70
C GLY A 74 -0.52 -4.42 -34.16
N THR A 75 -1.67 -3.77 -34.35
CA THR A 75 -2.24 -3.43 -35.66
C THR A 75 -2.20 -1.92 -35.93
N ALA A 76 -2.08 -1.52 -37.20
CA ALA A 76 -1.89 -0.12 -37.60
C ALA A 76 -3.08 0.82 -37.27
N ASP A 77 -4.27 0.25 -37.08
CA ASP A 77 -5.50 0.93 -36.63
C ASP A 77 -5.57 1.08 -35.09
N GLY A 78 -4.70 0.39 -34.34
CA GLY A 78 -4.69 0.33 -32.89
C GLY A 78 -5.75 -0.55 -32.25
N THR A 79 -6.47 -1.39 -33.02
CA THR A 79 -7.48 -2.33 -32.47
C THR A 79 -6.86 -3.43 -31.60
N HIS A 80 -5.68 -3.91 -31.98
CA HIS A 80 -4.94 -4.93 -31.24
C HIS A 80 -3.55 -4.42 -30.84
N ALA A 81 -3.10 -4.84 -29.65
CA ALA A 81 -1.85 -4.39 -29.04
C ALA A 81 -0.90 -5.57 -28.80
N GLY A 82 0.33 -5.46 -29.31
CA GLY A 82 1.40 -6.44 -29.10
C GLY A 82 2.44 -5.95 -28.10
N GLY A 83 2.15 -6.07 -26.80
CA GLY A 83 3.05 -5.66 -25.71
C GLY A 83 2.77 -4.27 -25.12
N LYS A 84 3.74 -3.74 -24.37
CA LYS A 84 3.75 -2.43 -23.71
C LYS A 84 5.16 -2.05 -23.24
N ILE A 85 5.47 -0.75 -23.15
CA ILE A 85 6.60 -0.26 -22.35
C ILE A 85 6.04 0.70 -21.30
N THR A 86 6.31 0.43 -20.03
CA THR A 86 5.81 1.26 -18.91
C THR A 86 6.95 1.67 -17.97
N GLY A 87 6.62 2.23 -16.80
CA GLY A 87 7.57 2.44 -15.71
C GLY A 87 8.28 1.15 -15.26
N SER A 88 7.62 0.01 -15.41
CA SER A 88 7.94 -1.26 -14.75
C SER A 88 7.92 -2.49 -15.67
N HIS A 89 7.26 -2.43 -16.83
CA HIS A 89 7.08 -3.58 -17.73
C HIS A 89 7.74 -3.36 -19.10
N ASP A 90 8.38 -4.41 -19.64
CA ASP A 90 8.79 -4.52 -21.05
C ASP A 90 8.09 -5.70 -21.75
N GLY A 91 6.94 -5.44 -22.37
CA GLY A 91 6.33 -6.31 -23.39
C GLY A 91 6.77 -5.86 -24.78
N ILE A 92 7.75 -6.54 -25.39
CA ILE A 92 8.38 -6.12 -26.65
C ILE A 92 8.66 -7.30 -27.60
N SER A 93 8.76 -6.99 -28.89
CA SER A 93 9.55 -7.77 -29.85
C SER A 93 10.93 -7.13 -30.01
N TYR A 94 11.99 -7.92 -29.90
CA TYR A 94 13.38 -7.44 -29.82
C TYR A 94 14.32 -8.26 -30.72
N TYR A 95 15.08 -7.57 -31.59
CA TYR A 95 16.14 -8.13 -32.43
C TYR A 95 17.47 -7.49 -32.03
N TYR A 96 18.40 -8.26 -31.46
CA TYR A 96 19.48 -7.74 -30.63
C TYR A 96 20.76 -8.58 -30.66
N THR A 97 21.88 -7.99 -30.24
CA THR A 97 23.11 -8.72 -29.92
C THR A 97 23.54 -8.45 -28.47
N SER A 98 24.50 -9.24 -27.97
CA SER A 98 24.96 -9.21 -26.57
C SER A 98 26.41 -8.74 -26.49
N VAL A 99 26.65 -7.71 -25.68
CA VAL A 99 27.94 -7.02 -25.54
C VAL A 99 28.48 -7.21 -24.12
N ASP A 100 29.72 -7.70 -24.01
CA ASP A 100 30.48 -7.77 -22.77
C ASP A 100 30.68 -6.35 -22.17
N PRO A 101 30.36 -6.08 -20.89
CA PRO A 101 30.49 -4.76 -20.27
C PRO A 101 31.89 -4.11 -20.32
N SER A 102 32.96 -4.90 -20.48
CA SER A 102 34.33 -4.41 -20.75
C SER A 102 34.50 -3.77 -22.13
N LYS A 103 33.48 -3.88 -22.99
CA LYS A 103 33.38 -3.23 -24.29
C LYS A 103 32.49 -2.01 -24.23
N ASN A 104 32.83 -1.04 -25.06
CA ASN A 104 31.97 0.07 -25.45
C ASN A 104 31.48 -0.17 -26.88
N PHE A 105 30.40 0.49 -27.30
CA PHE A 105 29.77 0.20 -28.59
C PHE A 105 29.19 1.45 -29.25
N VAL A 106 29.01 1.37 -30.58
CA VAL A 106 28.17 2.28 -31.36
C VAL A 106 27.24 1.42 -32.22
N LEU A 107 25.94 1.69 -32.14
CA LEU A 107 24.91 1.14 -33.03
C LEU A 107 24.21 2.31 -33.74
N THR A 108 24.20 2.26 -35.07
CA THR A 108 23.52 3.24 -35.92
C THR A 108 22.66 2.50 -36.95
N ALA A 109 21.47 3.00 -37.27
CA ALA A 109 20.66 2.46 -38.37
C ALA A 109 19.72 3.49 -38.97
N ASP A 110 19.18 3.19 -40.15
CA ASP A 110 18.01 3.87 -40.72
C ASP A 110 16.75 3.09 -40.32
N VAL A 111 15.87 3.74 -39.56
CA VAL A 111 14.65 3.15 -39.01
C VAL A 111 13.45 3.80 -39.69
N LYS A 112 12.89 3.10 -40.67
CA LYS A 112 11.62 3.47 -41.31
C LYS A 112 10.46 3.11 -40.39
N VAL A 113 9.60 4.06 -40.09
CA VAL A 113 8.36 3.83 -39.33
C VAL A 113 7.27 3.40 -40.32
N ASN A 114 6.77 2.18 -40.17
CA ASN A 114 5.62 1.69 -40.95
C ASN A 114 4.31 2.17 -40.32
N PHE A 115 4.19 2.06 -38.99
CA PHE A 115 3.15 2.72 -38.17
C PHE A 115 3.62 2.89 -36.72
N PHE A 116 3.03 3.84 -35.99
CA PHE A 116 3.32 4.10 -34.57
C PHE A 116 2.18 4.79 -33.81
N ALA A 117 1.88 4.23 -32.63
CA ALA A 117 0.93 4.65 -31.60
C ALA A 117 -0.56 4.61 -32.00
N LYS A 118 -1.44 4.56 -31.01
CA LYS A 118 -2.91 4.68 -31.21
C LYS A 118 -3.29 6.11 -31.64
N PRO A 119 -4.48 6.37 -32.22
CA PRO A 119 -4.91 7.73 -32.56
C PRO A 119 -4.89 8.69 -31.36
N LYS A 120 -5.28 8.21 -30.19
CA LYS A 120 -4.95 8.78 -28.87
C LYS A 120 -3.92 7.84 -28.22
N PRO A 121 -2.62 8.21 -28.12
CA PRO A 121 -1.62 7.36 -27.50
C PRO A 121 -1.94 7.11 -26.02
N ASP A 122 -1.70 5.88 -25.53
CA ASP A 122 -1.91 5.52 -24.12
C ASP A 122 -0.61 5.54 -23.29
N ASN A 123 0.43 6.15 -23.85
CA ASN A 123 1.78 6.33 -23.29
C ASN A 123 2.57 5.02 -23.09
N GLN A 124 2.14 3.92 -23.71
CA GLN A 124 2.78 2.60 -23.57
C GLN A 124 3.34 2.04 -24.88
N GLU A 125 3.24 2.78 -25.99
CA GLU A 125 3.77 2.39 -27.30
C GLU A 125 5.22 2.84 -27.50
N GLY A 126 6.01 2.07 -28.26
CA GLY A 126 7.38 2.46 -28.60
C GLY A 126 8.03 1.68 -29.75
N PHE A 127 9.13 2.23 -30.27
CA PHE A 127 10.04 1.58 -31.22
C PHE A 127 11.43 2.23 -31.19
N GLY A 128 12.43 1.56 -31.77
CA GLY A 128 13.72 2.16 -32.10
C GLY A 128 14.90 1.33 -31.64
N ILE A 129 15.97 1.98 -31.18
CA ILE A 129 17.12 1.32 -30.57
C ILE A 129 16.92 1.25 -29.06
N MET A 130 17.17 0.07 -28.46
CA MET A 130 17.20 -0.13 -27.02
C MET A 130 18.48 -0.86 -26.60
N ALA A 131 19.12 -0.40 -25.53
CA ALA A 131 20.07 -1.17 -24.73
C ALA A 131 19.44 -1.50 -23.37
N ARG A 132 19.63 -2.73 -22.87
CA ARG A 132 19.00 -3.25 -21.64
C ARG A 132 19.87 -4.29 -20.92
N ASP A 133 19.65 -4.45 -19.62
CA ASP A 133 20.46 -5.29 -18.73
C ASP A 133 19.88 -6.67 -18.41
N ALA A 134 18.76 -7.04 -19.04
CA ALA A 134 18.20 -8.40 -18.99
C ALA A 134 17.24 -8.60 -20.17
N VAL A 135 17.21 -9.79 -20.76
CA VAL A 135 16.25 -10.17 -21.83
C VAL A 135 15.37 -11.32 -21.35
N GLY A 136 14.07 -11.25 -21.63
CA GLY A 136 13.12 -12.29 -21.26
C GLY A 136 13.21 -13.53 -22.15
N GLN A 137 12.67 -14.65 -21.66
CA GLN A 137 12.55 -15.87 -22.44
C GLN A 137 11.60 -15.64 -23.63
N ASP A 138 12.02 -16.07 -24.83
CA ASP A 138 11.18 -15.95 -26.02
C ASP A 138 9.82 -16.66 -25.83
N LYS A 139 8.76 -15.96 -26.23
CA LYS A 139 7.33 -16.31 -26.09
C LYS A 139 6.83 -16.46 -24.65
N ASN A 140 7.54 -15.93 -23.65
CA ASN A 140 7.02 -15.79 -22.29
C ASN A 140 6.31 -14.42 -22.10
N PRO A 141 4.99 -14.37 -21.84
CA PRO A 141 4.23 -13.14 -21.64
C PRO A 141 4.20 -12.65 -20.17
N ASP A 142 4.92 -13.29 -19.23
CA ASP A 142 5.07 -12.83 -17.84
C ASP A 142 5.59 -11.37 -17.78
N ALA A 143 5.31 -10.63 -16.71
CA ALA A 143 5.90 -9.30 -16.52
C ALA A 143 7.44 -9.36 -16.44
N PHE A 144 8.13 -8.56 -17.27
CA PHE A 144 9.61 -8.59 -17.35
C PHE A 144 10.24 -7.19 -17.22
N PRO A 145 10.71 -6.80 -16.02
CA PRO A 145 11.42 -5.54 -15.79
C PRO A 145 12.91 -5.62 -16.12
N SER A 146 13.46 -4.54 -16.72
CA SER A 146 14.90 -4.32 -16.91
C SER A 146 15.28 -2.84 -16.77
N ASN A 147 16.54 -2.56 -16.41
CA ASN A 147 17.13 -1.25 -16.64
C ASN A 147 17.41 -1.10 -18.14
N MET A 148 17.20 0.10 -18.69
CA MET A 148 17.28 0.31 -20.13
C MET A 148 17.62 1.75 -20.53
N VAL A 149 18.08 1.90 -21.77
CA VAL A 149 18.04 3.15 -22.53
C VAL A 149 17.30 2.87 -23.83
N LEU A 150 16.34 3.71 -24.21
CA LEU A 150 15.72 3.67 -25.54
C LEU A 150 15.97 4.98 -26.29
N VAL A 151 16.02 4.93 -27.63
CA VAL A 151 15.88 6.11 -28.51
C VAL A 151 15.07 5.74 -29.75
N GLY A 152 14.07 6.55 -30.08
CA GLY A 152 13.14 6.30 -31.18
C GLY A 152 11.75 6.82 -30.84
N GLY A 153 10.71 6.06 -31.17
CA GLY A 153 9.36 6.34 -30.70
C GLY A 153 9.15 5.86 -29.26
N TYR A 154 8.57 6.68 -28.42
CA TYR A 154 7.99 6.26 -27.13
C TYR A 154 6.88 7.22 -26.73
N GLY A 155 5.78 6.73 -26.16
CA GLY A 155 4.69 7.56 -25.64
C GLY A 155 4.14 8.58 -26.65
N GLY A 156 3.94 8.13 -27.90
CA GLY A 156 3.45 8.97 -28.99
C GLY A 156 4.39 10.07 -29.50
N CYS A 157 5.62 10.22 -29.00
CA CYS A 157 6.61 11.19 -29.48
C CYS A 157 7.91 10.50 -29.94
N ILE A 158 8.79 11.23 -30.63
CA ILE A 158 10.18 10.79 -30.85
C ILE A 158 11.04 11.31 -29.71
N GLN A 159 11.57 10.41 -28.89
CA GLN A 159 12.29 10.75 -27.67
C GLN A 159 13.28 9.65 -27.25
N SER A 160 14.10 9.97 -26.25
CA SER A 160 14.87 8.99 -25.49
C SER A 160 14.49 9.02 -24.02
N VAL A 161 14.54 7.85 -23.38
CA VAL A 161 14.25 7.64 -21.96
C VAL A 161 15.29 6.68 -21.39
N PHE A 162 15.65 6.88 -20.13
CA PHE A 162 16.41 5.93 -19.33
C PHE A 162 15.47 5.30 -18.29
N ARG A 163 15.48 3.96 -18.13
CA ARG A 163 14.83 3.30 -16.98
C ARG A 163 15.87 2.83 -15.98
N ASN A 164 15.66 3.20 -14.73
CA ASN A 164 16.58 2.99 -13.62
C ASN A 164 15.88 2.26 -12.45
N ASN A 165 16.67 1.91 -11.43
CA ASN A 165 16.25 1.31 -10.16
C ASN A 165 15.68 -0.13 -10.24
N VAL A 166 15.79 -0.83 -11.38
CA VAL A 166 15.36 -2.23 -11.48
C VAL A 166 16.44 -3.14 -10.88
N THR A 167 16.28 -3.52 -9.61
CA THR A 167 17.25 -4.38 -8.88
C THR A 167 17.01 -5.87 -9.06
N ASP A 168 15.76 -6.28 -9.25
CA ASP A 168 15.34 -7.68 -9.28
C ASP A 168 14.15 -7.90 -10.23
N GLY A 169 13.54 -9.10 -10.19
CA GLY A 169 12.44 -9.50 -11.07
C GLY A 169 11.10 -8.83 -10.80
N THR A 170 10.93 -8.11 -9.69
CA THR A 170 9.68 -7.39 -9.38
C THR A 170 9.59 -6.04 -10.10
N GLY A 171 10.73 -5.39 -10.41
CA GLY A 171 10.72 -4.03 -10.95
C GLY A 171 10.17 -2.97 -9.98
N ALA A 172 10.02 -3.29 -8.69
CA ALA A 172 9.51 -2.35 -7.70
C ALA A 172 10.41 -1.12 -7.58
N GLY A 173 9.82 0.08 -7.64
CA GLY A 173 10.56 1.35 -7.59
C GLY A 173 11.27 1.74 -8.91
N ALA A 174 11.05 1.01 -10.00
CA ALA A 174 11.58 1.36 -11.32
C ALA A 174 11.12 2.75 -11.78
N THR A 175 12.05 3.54 -12.32
CA THR A 175 11.81 4.95 -12.68
C THR A 175 12.19 5.22 -14.14
N MET A 176 11.26 5.78 -14.92
CA MET A 176 11.52 6.34 -16.25
C MET A 176 11.93 7.81 -16.11
N GLU A 177 13.17 8.14 -16.47
CA GLU A 177 13.81 9.43 -16.14
C GLU A 177 14.61 10.02 -17.30
N ASP A 178 15.05 11.27 -17.13
CA ASP A 178 15.87 12.04 -18.09
C ASP A 178 15.29 12.04 -19.53
N VAL A 179 13.95 12.03 -19.62
CA VAL A 179 13.16 12.01 -20.86
C VAL A 179 13.54 13.20 -21.75
N THR A 180 14.00 12.91 -22.96
CA THR A 180 14.47 13.93 -23.92
C THR A 180 13.72 13.80 -25.24
N LYS A 181 12.82 14.75 -25.52
CA LYS A 181 12.06 14.82 -26.78
C LYS A 181 12.92 15.41 -27.91
N PHE A 182 12.97 14.71 -29.04
CA PHE A 182 13.65 15.15 -30.27
C PHE A 182 12.67 15.64 -31.33
N ALA A 183 11.48 15.06 -31.43
CA ALA A 183 10.41 15.51 -32.32
C ALA A 183 9.01 15.11 -31.81
N ASP A 184 7.98 15.72 -32.42
CA ASP A 184 6.60 15.27 -32.31
C ASP A 184 6.38 13.90 -32.99
N ARG A 185 5.14 13.41 -32.92
CA ARG A 185 4.73 12.14 -33.53
C ARG A 185 4.97 12.15 -35.06
N PRO A 186 5.55 11.08 -35.65
CA PRO A 186 5.57 10.90 -37.09
C PRO A 186 4.16 10.69 -37.66
N SER A 187 3.96 11.01 -38.94
CA SER A 187 2.78 10.60 -39.69
C SER A 187 2.63 9.07 -39.69
N ASN A 188 1.40 8.58 -39.55
CA ASN A 188 1.10 7.14 -39.52
C ASN A 188 0.86 6.57 -40.93
N ASP A 189 1.71 6.96 -41.89
CA ASP A 189 1.53 6.76 -43.34
C ASP A 189 2.65 5.92 -44.00
N GLY A 190 3.61 5.44 -43.21
CA GLY A 190 4.74 4.65 -43.70
C GLY A 190 5.84 5.44 -44.42
N THR A 191 5.81 6.78 -44.40
CA THR A 191 6.75 7.62 -45.18
C THR A 191 8.01 8.06 -44.42
N VAL A 192 7.99 8.01 -43.08
CA VAL A 192 9.03 8.63 -42.24
C VAL A 192 10.16 7.65 -41.91
N THR A 193 11.40 8.07 -42.13
CA THR A 193 12.62 7.35 -41.72
C THR A 193 13.48 8.22 -40.81
N TYR A 194 13.97 7.64 -39.72
CA TYR A 194 14.92 8.28 -38.79
C TYR A 194 16.28 7.59 -38.82
N LYS A 195 17.38 8.36 -38.90
CA LYS A 195 18.71 7.86 -38.55
C LYS A 195 18.80 7.85 -37.02
N LEU A 196 18.84 6.68 -36.40
CA LEU A 196 18.96 6.54 -34.95
C LEU A 196 20.38 6.10 -34.59
N THR A 197 20.95 6.70 -33.54
CA THR A 197 22.27 6.34 -33.00
C THR A 197 22.18 6.08 -31.50
N MET A 198 22.80 5.00 -31.03
CA MET A 198 23.09 4.77 -29.62
C MET A 198 24.56 4.36 -29.44
N LYS A 199 25.21 4.88 -28.41
CA LYS A 199 26.59 4.57 -28.05
C LYS A 199 26.68 4.24 -26.56
N LYS A 200 27.46 3.22 -26.19
CA LYS A 200 28.01 3.09 -24.82
C LYS A 200 29.44 3.60 -24.85
N THR A 201 29.80 4.43 -23.89
CA THR A 201 31.17 4.93 -23.68
C THR A 201 31.53 4.86 -22.21
N ASN A 202 32.81 5.05 -21.87
CA ASN A 202 33.26 5.21 -20.49
C ASN A 202 32.55 6.34 -19.73
N THR A 203 32.01 7.34 -20.44
CA THR A 203 31.25 8.44 -19.83
C THR A 203 29.78 8.07 -19.57
N GLY A 204 29.22 7.09 -20.29
CA GLY A 204 27.79 6.78 -20.23
C GLY A 204 27.19 6.43 -21.60
N TYR A 205 25.86 6.36 -21.62
CA TYR A 205 25.09 6.11 -22.85
C TYR A 205 24.79 7.43 -23.56
N GLN A 206 25.01 7.46 -24.87
CA GLN A 206 24.87 8.63 -25.73
C GLN A 206 23.90 8.29 -26.87
N VAL A 207 22.94 9.16 -27.15
CA VAL A 207 21.89 8.91 -28.16
C VAL A 207 21.58 10.17 -28.97
N ASN A 208 21.23 9.99 -30.24
CA ASN A 208 20.63 11.06 -31.03
C ASN A 208 19.69 10.54 -32.14
N VAL A 209 19.02 11.50 -32.79
CA VAL A 209 18.11 11.31 -33.92
C VAL A 209 18.57 12.22 -35.06
N ASN A 210 18.60 11.70 -36.28
CA ASN A 210 18.91 12.43 -37.53
C ASN A 210 20.21 13.25 -37.48
N ASN A 211 21.26 12.72 -36.83
CA ASN A 211 22.54 13.39 -36.58
C ASN A 211 22.43 14.73 -35.83
N GLY A 212 21.32 14.98 -35.14
CA GLY A 212 21.08 16.16 -34.31
C GLY A 212 21.72 16.07 -32.92
N THR A 213 21.24 16.92 -32.02
CA THR A 213 21.71 17.06 -30.62
C THR A 213 21.81 15.70 -29.91
N GLU A 214 22.95 15.46 -29.26
CA GLU A 214 23.20 14.25 -28.49
C GLU A 214 22.71 14.41 -27.05
N LYS A 215 21.93 13.45 -26.55
CA LYS A 215 21.61 13.29 -25.12
C LYS A 215 22.55 12.27 -24.52
N ILE A 216 23.14 12.62 -23.37
CA ILE A 216 24.01 11.74 -22.58
C ILE A 216 23.32 11.39 -21.25
N TYR A 217 23.44 10.11 -20.88
CA TYR A 217 23.08 9.56 -19.57
C TYR A 217 24.39 9.07 -18.92
N TYR A 218 24.93 9.80 -17.94
CA TYR A 218 26.33 9.70 -17.49
C TYR A 218 26.63 8.49 -16.57
N ARG A 219 25.91 7.39 -16.79
CA ARG A 219 25.76 6.28 -15.86
C ARG A 219 26.07 4.95 -16.58
N PRO A 220 27.34 4.74 -17.00
CA PRO A 220 27.73 3.66 -17.93
C PRO A 220 27.45 2.25 -17.39
N LYS A 221 27.61 2.07 -16.07
CA LYS A 221 27.40 0.79 -15.37
C LYS A 221 25.95 0.51 -14.99
N GLN A 222 25.02 1.40 -15.33
CA GLN A 222 23.63 1.29 -14.89
C GLN A 222 22.86 0.17 -15.63
N LEU A 223 23.45 -0.39 -16.70
CA LEU A 223 23.00 -1.63 -17.35
C LEU A 223 23.86 -2.86 -16.97
N GLU A 224 24.50 -2.85 -15.79
CA GLU A 224 25.30 -3.96 -15.24
C GLU A 224 24.68 -4.46 -13.90
N VAL A 225 23.34 -4.42 -13.78
CA VAL A 225 22.63 -4.67 -12.50
C VAL A 225 21.96 -6.04 -12.49
N ARG A 226 21.03 -6.30 -13.42
CA ARG A 226 20.25 -7.55 -13.48
C ARG A 226 21.10 -8.69 -14.02
N ASP A 227 21.58 -8.58 -15.26
CA ASP A 227 22.77 -9.27 -15.78
C ASP A 227 24.00 -8.39 -15.50
N LYS A 228 25.14 -9.01 -15.21
CA LYS A 228 26.43 -8.34 -14.91
C LYS A 228 27.50 -8.63 -15.95
N ASP A 229 27.24 -9.60 -16.82
CA ASP A 229 28.16 -10.17 -17.78
C ASP A 229 27.75 -9.80 -19.23
N HIS A 230 26.52 -9.30 -19.43
CA HIS A 230 25.99 -8.89 -20.74
C HIS A 230 25.19 -7.59 -20.70
N ILE A 231 25.41 -6.74 -21.69
CA ILE A 231 24.51 -5.64 -22.08
C ILE A 231 23.90 -6.03 -23.42
N TYR A 232 22.57 -6.08 -23.48
CA TYR A 232 21.84 -6.44 -24.68
C TYR A 232 21.48 -5.18 -25.45
N VAL A 233 21.84 -5.07 -26.73
CA VAL A 233 21.56 -3.88 -27.56
C VAL A 233 21.00 -4.28 -28.93
N GLY A 234 19.98 -3.56 -29.39
CA GLY A 234 19.28 -3.90 -30.62
C GLY A 234 18.06 -3.04 -30.91
N PHE A 235 17.21 -3.52 -31.80
CA PHE A 235 15.99 -2.86 -32.27
C PHE A 235 14.75 -3.47 -31.64
N PHE A 236 13.78 -2.62 -31.27
CA PHE A 236 12.55 -3.05 -30.59
C PHE A 236 11.29 -2.41 -31.20
N VAL A 237 10.15 -3.03 -30.92
CA VAL A 237 8.79 -2.46 -31.04
C VAL A 237 7.92 -2.90 -29.86
N ALA A 238 6.93 -2.06 -29.52
CA ALA A 238 5.99 -2.32 -28.43
C ALA A 238 4.60 -1.75 -28.74
N ARG A 239 3.58 -2.53 -28.37
CA ARG A 239 2.15 -2.19 -28.32
C ARG A 239 1.49 -1.93 -29.67
N VAL A 240 1.67 -0.75 -30.25
CA VAL A 240 1.14 -0.36 -31.56
C VAL A 240 2.26 0.31 -32.34
N SER A 241 3.12 -0.50 -32.96
CA SER A 241 4.20 0.00 -33.81
C SER A 241 4.73 -1.07 -34.77
N SER A 242 5.12 -0.64 -35.97
CA SER A 242 5.95 -1.44 -36.87
C SER A 242 7.06 -0.58 -37.45
N ILE A 243 8.26 -1.15 -37.53
CA ILE A 243 9.43 -0.53 -38.16
C ILE A 243 10.11 -1.48 -39.12
N THR A 244 10.73 -0.93 -40.16
CA THR A 244 11.71 -1.62 -40.99
C THR A 244 13.06 -0.92 -40.83
N VAL A 245 14.04 -1.67 -40.36
CA VAL A 245 15.40 -1.20 -40.07
C VAL A 245 16.33 -1.65 -41.19
N SER A 246 17.17 -0.74 -41.69
CA SER A 246 18.21 -1.01 -42.68
C SER A 246 19.46 -0.17 -42.42
N ASN A 247 20.51 -0.38 -43.22
CA ASN A 247 21.81 0.31 -43.08
C ASN A 247 22.36 0.23 -41.64
N ILE A 248 22.24 -0.95 -41.03
CA ILE A 248 22.69 -1.23 -39.67
C ILE A 248 24.21 -1.23 -39.65
N ASP A 249 24.79 -0.33 -38.86
CA ASP A 249 26.21 -0.26 -38.56
C ASP A 249 26.41 -0.46 -37.06
N PHE A 250 27.16 -1.50 -36.69
CA PHE A 250 27.48 -1.83 -35.31
C PHE A 250 28.99 -1.98 -35.13
N THR A 251 29.58 -1.31 -34.14
CA THR A 251 31.02 -1.40 -33.83
C THR A 251 31.26 -1.43 -32.33
N THR A 252 32.41 -1.98 -31.91
CA THR A 252 32.79 -2.14 -30.50
C THR A 252 34.25 -1.76 -30.24
N SER A 253 34.51 -1.04 -29.14
CA SER A 253 35.85 -0.70 -28.63
C SER A 253 36.08 -1.29 -27.23
N ASN A 254 37.31 -1.23 -26.70
CA ASN A 254 37.58 -1.62 -25.31
C ASN A 254 37.40 -0.41 -24.38
N VAL A 255 36.81 -0.64 -23.20
CA VAL A 255 36.76 0.36 -22.10
C VAL A 255 38.16 0.90 -21.76
N SER A 256 39.21 0.07 -21.89
CA SER A 256 40.61 0.45 -21.64
C SER A 256 41.26 1.33 -22.72
N THR A 257 40.66 1.44 -23.92
CA THR A 257 41.18 2.28 -25.02
C THR A 257 40.38 3.57 -25.22
N ASP A 258 39.16 3.62 -24.71
CA ASP A 258 38.29 4.79 -24.78
C ASP A 258 38.74 5.92 -23.82
N PRO A 259 38.39 7.19 -24.10
CA PRO A 259 38.67 8.30 -23.20
C PRO A 259 38.14 8.05 -21.77
N PRO A 260 38.78 8.58 -20.72
CA PRO A 260 38.30 8.43 -19.34
C PRO A 260 36.86 8.91 -19.15
N ALA A 261 36.16 8.30 -18.18
CA ALA A 261 34.82 8.70 -17.77
C ALA A 261 34.79 10.18 -17.37
N LYS A 262 33.97 10.99 -18.07
CA LYS A 262 33.62 12.32 -17.57
C LYS A 262 32.56 12.15 -16.47
N PRO A 263 32.68 12.83 -15.32
CA PRO A 263 31.61 12.83 -14.33
C PRO A 263 30.33 13.41 -14.93
N GLU A 264 29.18 13.02 -14.39
CA GLU A 264 27.92 13.70 -14.69
C GLU A 264 28.07 15.20 -14.36
N PRO A 265 27.78 16.12 -15.30
CA PRO A 265 27.83 17.54 -15.02
C PRO A 265 26.94 17.84 -13.82
N THR A 266 27.51 18.45 -12.78
CA THR A 266 26.75 18.82 -11.58
C THR A 266 25.65 19.80 -11.97
N LYS A 267 24.43 19.25 -12.11
CA LYS A 267 23.22 20.03 -12.40
C LYS A 267 23.15 21.14 -11.36
N PRO A 268 23.23 22.43 -11.74
CA PRO A 268 23.25 23.51 -10.77
C PRO A 268 21.99 23.40 -9.92
N ILE A 269 22.15 23.20 -8.61
CA ILE A 269 21.01 23.18 -7.69
C ILE A 269 20.45 24.60 -7.73
N PRO A 270 19.24 24.83 -8.29
CA PRO A 270 18.69 26.17 -8.35
C PRO A 270 18.48 26.65 -6.90
N PRO A 271 18.78 27.92 -6.60
CA PRO A 271 18.50 28.47 -5.28
C PRO A 271 17.01 28.31 -4.98
N VAL A 272 16.69 27.76 -3.81
CA VAL A 272 15.30 27.52 -3.39
C VAL A 272 14.70 28.86 -2.99
N THR A 273 13.51 29.20 -3.51
CA THR A 273 12.75 30.35 -2.99
C THR A 273 12.10 29.95 -1.67
N PRO A 274 12.46 30.56 -0.53
CA PRO A 274 11.89 30.17 0.75
C PRO A 274 10.38 30.40 0.78
N SER A 275 9.67 29.48 1.42
CA SER A 275 8.24 29.61 1.70
C SER A 275 7.89 28.97 3.03
N ILE A 276 6.82 29.48 3.65
CA ILE A 276 6.20 28.93 4.84
C ILE A 276 4.71 28.77 4.58
N ASN A 277 4.19 27.57 4.85
CA ASN A 277 2.83 27.16 4.58
C ASN A 277 2.15 26.81 5.90
N MET A 278 0.99 27.40 6.16
CA MET A 278 0.14 27.00 7.28
C MET A 278 -0.61 25.73 6.87
N THR A 279 -0.40 24.64 7.60
CA THR A 279 -0.90 23.30 7.23
C THR A 279 -2.07 22.83 8.09
N SER A 280 -2.37 23.50 9.21
CA SER A 280 -3.57 23.29 10.03
C SER A 280 -4.85 23.84 9.39
N SER A 281 -6.03 23.59 9.98
CA SER A 281 -7.31 24.14 9.49
C SER A 281 -7.56 25.56 9.96
N SER A 282 -7.98 26.46 9.07
CA SER A 282 -8.35 27.85 9.43
C SER A 282 -9.71 27.98 10.12
N ASN A 283 -10.37 26.85 10.41
CA ASN A 283 -11.71 26.80 11.00
C ASN A 283 -11.84 25.54 11.88
N THR A 284 -12.51 25.64 13.03
CA THR A 284 -12.63 24.53 13.98
C THR A 284 -13.83 24.69 14.92
N GLY A 285 -14.33 23.57 15.45
CA GLY A 285 -15.20 23.53 16.64
C GLY A 285 -14.43 23.37 17.95
N ASP A 286 -13.23 22.80 17.89
CA ASP A 286 -12.38 22.53 19.04
C ASP A 286 -11.59 23.78 19.45
N SER A 287 -11.74 24.20 20.70
CA SER A 287 -11.02 25.34 21.29
C SER A 287 -9.58 25.01 21.68
N ASN A 288 -9.25 23.72 21.85
CA ASN A 288 -7.87 23.25 21.95
C ASN A 288 -7.37 23.02 20.52
N TYR A 289 -6.36 23.78 20.09
CA TYR A 289 -5.95 23.84 18.69
C TYR A 289 -4.46 23.60 18.54
N ASN A 290 -4.06 22.87 17.50
CA ASN A 290 -2.67 22.68 17.13
C ASN A 290 -2.39 23.47 15.85
N LEU A 291 -1.61 24.55 16.00
CA LEU A 291 -1.14 25.34 14.87
C LEU A 291 -0.02 24.56 14.17
N ASN A 292 -0.31 24.10 12.95
CA ASN A 292 0.63 23.32 12.16
C ASN A 292 1.15 24.20 11.02
N LEU A 293 2.46 24.19 10.81
CA LEU A 293 3.09 24.86 9.65
C LEU A 293 4.30 24.08 9.16
N SER A 294 4.68 24.32 7.90
CA SER A 294 5.92 23.79 7.32
C SER A 294 6.59 24.78 6.39
N ALA A 295 7.92 24.83 6.43
CA ALA A 295 8.75 25.58 5.49
C ALA A 295 9.44 24.64 4.49
N ASN A 296 9.90 25.18 3.36
CA ASN A 296 10.70 24.40 2.40
C ASN A 296 12.23 24.45 2.69
N VAL A 297 12.68 25.37 3.55
CA VAL A 297 14.08 25.48 4.00
C VAL A 297 14.13 25.79 5.52
N LYS A 298 15.30 25.66 6.14
CA LYS A 298 15.51 25.99 7.56
C LYS A 298 15.42 27.48 7.83
N GLY A 299 15.13 27.88 9.07
CA GLY A 299 15.08 29.27 9.51
C GLY A 299 14.62 29.42 10.97
N ASN A 300 14.51 30.66 11.46
CA ASN A 300 13.78 30.96 12.70
C ASN A 300 12.31 31.27 12.38
N VAL A 301 11.39 30.95 13.28
CA VAL A 301 10.00 31.38 13.18
C VAL A 301 9.51 31.95 14.51
N ASP A 302 8.96 33.16 14.44
CA ASP A 302 8.33 33.87 15.55
C ASP A 302 6.82 33.87 15.31
N ILE A 303 6.02 33.52 16.32
CA ILE A 303 4.56 33.36 16.19
C ILE A 303 3.88 34.11 17.32
N LYS A 304 2.97 35.02 16.96
CA LYS A 304 2.11 35.74 17.90
C LYS A 304 0.65 35.38 17.66
N GLN A 305 -0.09 35.03 18.72
CA GLN A 305 -1.54 34.85 18.66
C GLN A 305 -2.21 36.09 19.27
N ASN A 306 -3.07 36.75 18.51
CA ASN A 306 -3.79 37.96 18.91
C ASN A 306 -2.87 39.09 19.45
N GLY A 307 -1.60 39.10 19.04
CA GLY A 307 -0.55 40.03 19.48
C GLY A 307 0.43 39.49 20.54
N GLU A 308 0.07 38.43 21.28
CA GLU A 308 0.93 37.82 22.30
C GLU A 308 1.84 36.73 21.72
N GLU A 309 3.12 36.72 22.10
CA GLU A 309 4.09 35.74 21.59
C GLU A 309 3.86 34.35 22.18
N ILE A 310 3.64 33.36 21.31
CA ILE A 310 3.43 31.95 21.69
C ILE A 310 4.59 31.05 21.30
N PHE A 311 5.46 31.46 20.37
CA PHE A 311 6.64 30.71 19.96
C PHE A 311 7.70 31.65 19.35
N ASN A 312 8.96 31.35 19.64
CA ASN A 312 10.14 31.91 18.97
C ASN A 312 11.20 30.80 18.92
N GLY A 313 11.73 30.46 17.74
CA GLY A 313 12.81 29.49 17.63
C GLY A 313 13.00 28.85 16.25
N ALA A 314 13.98 27.96 16.17
CA ALA A 314 14.43 27.35 14.92
C ALA A 314 13.48 26.26 14.37
N LEU A 315 13.40 26.18 13.04
CA LEU A 315 12.57 25.26 12.26
C LEU A 315 13.46 24.26 11.49
N ASP A 316 14.13 23.37 12.23
CA ASP A 316 15.20 22.51 11.71
C ASP A 316 14.80 21.07 11.35
N ASN A 317 13.88 20.46 12.10
CA ASN A 317 13.54 19.04 11.97
C ASN A 317 12.40 18.84 10.97
N ASN A 318 12.73 18.29 9.79
CA ASN A 318 11.78 18.07 8.68
C ASN A 318 10.97 19.35 8.33
N ASN A 319 11.57 20.51 8.59
CA ASN A 319 11.04 21.87 8.42
C ASN A 319 9.58 22.09 8.90
N SER A 320 9.10 21.32 9.88
CA SER A 320 7.69 21.32 10.29
C SER A 320 7.53 21.63 11.78
N LEU A 321 6.54 22.44 12.14
CA LEU A 321 6.25 22.86 13.51
C LEU A 321 4.79 22.56 13.87
N PHE A 322 4.60 22.13 15.11
CA PHE A 322 3.31 21.85 15.74
C PHE A 322 3.27 22.63 17.07
N LYS A 323 2.37 23.61 17.18
CA LYS A 323 2.21 24.45 18.39
C LYS A 323 0.79 24.35 18.92
N ASN A 324 0.63 23.59 20.01
CA ASN A 324 -0.61 23.58 20.80
C ASN A 324 -0.88 24.97 21.40
N THR A 325 -2.13 25.41 21.32
CA THR A 325 -2.66 26.64 21.92
C THR A 325 -4.16 26.53 22.19
N THR A 326 -4.76 27.57 22.78
CA THR A 326 -6.20 27.69 23.02
C THR A 326 -6.77 28.84 22.19
N LEU A 327 -7.93 28.62 21.57
CA LEU A 327 -8.66 29.64 20.79
C LEU A 327 -9.81 30.25 21.61
N THR A 328 -10.01 31.56 21.46
CA THR A 328 -11.25 32.25 21.89
C THR A 328 -12.33 32.11 20.84
N SER A 329 -13.62 32.26 21.22
CA SER A 329 -14.73 32.18 20.27
C SER A 329 -14.66 33.31 19.23
N GLY A 330 -14.91 32.99 17.96
CA GLY A 330 -14.69 33.91 16.84
C GLY A 330 -13.29 33.78 16.23
N ASP A 331 -12.78 34.87 15.67
CA ASP A 331 -11.52 34.88 14.92
C ASP A 331 -10.30 35.04 15.83
N ASN A 332 -9.29 34.21 15.60
CA ASN A 332 -7.99 34.25 16.28
C ASN A 332 -6.91 34.48 15.21
N THR A 333 -6.11 35.54 15.32
CA THR A 333 -5.08 35.85 14.31
C THR A 333 -3.71 35.39 14.77
N PHE A 334 -3.06 34.56 13.96
CA PHE A 334 -1.66 34.18 14.10
C PHE A 334 -0.81 35.04 13.16
N ASP A 335 0.02 35.91 13.73
CA ASP A 335 1.04 36.65 13.02
C ASP A 335 2.35 35.85 13.07
N VAL A 336 2.79 35.36 11.90
CA VAL A 336 3.94 34.48 11.74
C VAL A 336 5.03 35.22 10.98
N LEU A 337 6.19 35.39 11.61
CA LEU A 337 7.40 35.96 11.00
C LEU A 337 8.43 34.85 10.84
N TYR A 338 8.74 34.47 9.61
CA TYR A 338 9.71 33.41 9.30
C TYR A 338 10.95 33.99 8.64
N THR A 339 12.12 33.77 9.23
CA THR A 339 13.41 34.24 8.72
C THR A 339 14.23 33.06 8.20
N PRO A 340 14.39 32.89 6.88
CA PRO A 340 15.17 31.79 6.30
C PRO A 340 16.64 31.82 6.74
N ASP A 341 17.23 30.65 7.00
CA ASP A 341 18.67 30.56 7.26
C ASP A 341 19.47 30.83 5.98
N LYS A 342 20.12 32.01 5.98
CA LYS A 342 21.01 32.55 4.94
C LYS A 342 22.23 31.70 4.61
N THR A 343 22.55 30.64 5.36
CA THR A 343 23.64 29.72 4.99
C THR A 343 23.25 28.73 3.89
N GLN A 344 21.96 28.61 3.58
CA GLN A 344 21.42 27.72 2.55
C GLN A 344 21.47 28.34 1.15
N ASN A 345 21.39 27.51 0.11
CA ASN A 345 21.28 27.95 -1.29
C ASN A 345 19.86 28.43 -1.60
N ILE A 346 19.57 29.71 -1.32
CA ILE A 346 18.23 30.31 -1.40
C ILE A 346 18.19 31.62 -2.20
N THR A 347 17.03 31.97 -2.78
CA THR A 347 16.89 33.19 -3.61
C THR A 347 16.81 34.49 -2.81
N SER A 348 16.47 34.41 -1.53
CA SER A 348 16.44 35.54 -0.60
C SER A 348 16.53 35.02 0.84
N SER A 349 17.10 35.82 1.75
CA SER A 349 17.04 35.58 3.20
C SER A 349 16.21 36.64 3.93
N ASN A 350 15.35 37.37 3.21
CA ASN A 350 14.45 38.34 3.81
C ASN A 350 13.39 37.61 4.66
N PRO A 351 12.97 38.17 5.81
CA PRO A 351 11.84 37.62 6.55
C PRO A 351 10.55 37.60 5.71
N ILE A 352 9.76 36.55 5.91
CA ILE A 352 8.46 36.33 5.29
C ILE A 352 7.41 36.47 6.39
N GLU A 353 6.56 37.49 6.26
CA GLU A 353 5.39 37.69 7.10
C GLU A 353 4.19 36.93 6.53
N ASN A 354 3.46 36.21 7.38
CA ASN A 354 2.21 35.54 7.05
C ASN A 354 1.20 35.78 8.19
N LYS A 355 0.01 36.29 7.86
CA LYS A 355 -1.09 36.48 8.82
C LYS A 355 -2.18 35.46 8.55
N TYR A 356 -2.41 34.58 9.51
CA TYR A 356 -3.27 33.41 9.38
C TYR A 356 -4.38 33.45 10.43
N THR A 357 -5.64 33.51 10.00
CA THR A 357 -6.80 33.59 10.91
C THR A 357 -7.44 32.22 11.08
N VAL A 358 -7.74 31.85 12.33
CA VAL A 358 -8.49 30.65 12.70
C VAL A 358 -9.82 31.05 13.34
N THR A 359 -10.93 30.68 12.70
CA THR A 359 -12.28 30.95 13.20
C THR A 359 -12.78 29.78 14.05
N LEU A 360 -13.00 30.00 15.35
CA LEU A 360 -13.69 29.07 16.25
C LEU A 360 -15.19 29.37 16.26
N LYS A 361 -16.02 28.38 15.88
CA LYS A 361 -17.48 28.41 16.10
C LYS A 361 -17.93 27.07 16.67
N LYS A 362 -18.94 27.09 17.54
CA LYS A 362 -19.54 25.87 18.10
C LYS A 362 -21.03 25.85 17.79
N TYR A 363 -21.55 24.67 17.45
CA TYR A 363 -22.95 24.39 17.19
C TYR A 363 -23.42 23.26 18.10
N GLY A 364 -24.69 23.27 18.49
CA GLY A 364 -25.23 22.32 19.48
C GLY A 364 -24.52 22.37 20.84
N THR A 365 -24.57 21.27 21.58
CA THR A 365 -23.84 21.07 22.85
C THR A 365 -22.53 20.30 22.62
N GLN A 366 -21.57 20.42 23.55
CA GLN A 366 -20.36 19.60 23.51
C GLN A 366 -20.72 18.10 23.57
N ASN A 367 -20.12 17.31 22.69
CA ASN A 367 -20.44 15.90 22.44
C ASN A 367 -21.91 15.62 22.03
N GLY A 368 -22.66 16.67 21.66
CA GLY A 368 -24.04 16.60 21.21
C GLY A 368 -24.21 16.50 19.70
N GLU A 369 -25.46 16.60 19.27
CA GLU A 369 -25.87 16.53 17.87
C GLU A 369 -25.91 17.93 17.21
N VAL A 370 -25.52 17.97 15.93
CA VAL A 370 -25.60 19.14 15.03
C VAL A 370 -26.47 18.72 13.84
N TYR A 371 -27.68 19.26 13.77
CA TYR A 371 -28.66 18.89 12.75
C TYR A 371 -28.45 19.65 11.44
N VAL A 372 -28.63 18.94 10.34
CA VAL A 372 -28.36 19.39 8.97
C VAL A 372 -29.50 18.93 8.06
N SER A 373 -30.01 19.78 7.16
CA SER A 373 -31.10 19.42 6.22
C SER A 373 -30.82 19.91 4.78
N PRO A 374 -31.50 19.35 3.74
CA PRO A 374 -31.22 19.69 2.34
C PRO A 374 -31.30 21.17 1.99
N ASP A 375 -32.26 21.90 2.55
CA ASP A 375 -32.50 23.33 2.31
C ASP A 375 -31.81 24.25 3.34
N ALA A 376 -30.98 23.69 4.22
CA ALA A 376 -30.28 24.46 5.26
C ALA A 376 -29.17 25.36 4.69
N THR A 377 -28.79 26.37 5.47
CA THR A 377 -27.79 27.37 5.08
C THR A 377 -26.74 27.58 6.18
N ALA A 378 -25.66 28.28 5.85
CA ALA A 378 -24.57 28.61 6.80
C ALA A 378 -24.98 29.57 7.95
N SER A 379 -26.23 30.05 7.97
CA SER A 379 -26.80 30.82 9.07
C SER A 379 -27.69 30.01 10.03
N GLY A 380 -27.84 28.70 9.82
CA GLY A 380 -28.47 27.81 10.81
C GLY A 380 -27.64 27.72 12.10
N ASP A 381 -28.32 27.42 13.22
CA ASP A 381 -27.66 27.23 14.53
C ASP A 381 -27.33 25.75 14.84
N GLY A 382 -27.69 24.85 13.93
CA GLY A 382 -27.45 23.41 14.06
C GLY A 382 -28.42 22.71 15.00
N THR A 383 -29.49 23.37 15.45
CA THR A 383 -30.60 22.72 16.18
C THR A 383 -31.57 22.05 15.19
N LEU A 384 -32.43 21.15 15.71
CA LEU A 384 -33.46 20.50 14.90
C LEU A 384 -34.50 21.50 14.33
N ALA A 385 -34.63 22.68 14.96
CA ALA A 385 -35.53 23.75 14.54
C ALA A 385 -34.90 24.74 13.56
N SER A 386 -33.57 24.89 13.57
CA SER A 386 -32.80 25.70 12.62
C SER A 386 -31.53 24.96 12.15
N PRO A 387 -31.68 23.88 11.34
CA PRO A 387 -30.55 23.10 10.85
C PRO A 387 -29.56 23.94 10.05
N ILE A 388 -28.29 23.55 10.05
CA ILE A 388 -27.21 24.22 9.30
C ILE A 388 -26.87 23.43 8.03
N ASP A 389 -26.21 24.05 7.04
CA ASP A 389 -25.75 23.34 5.85
C ASP A 389 -24.62 22.33 6.18
N ILE A 390 -24.50 21.29 5.34
CA ILE A 390 -23.56 20.18 5.54
C ILE A 390 -22.07 20.60 5.52
N PHE A 391 -21.70 21.60 4.71
CA PHE A 391 -20.32 22.06 4.62
C PHE A 391 -19.94 22.84 5.88
N SER A 392 -20.82 23.73 6.36
CA SER A 392 -20.64 24.44 7.63
C SER A 392 -20.62 23.49 8.83
N ALA A 393 -21.49 22.46 8.85
CA ALA A 393 -21.48 21.44 9.90
C ALA A 393 -20.13 20.71 9.98
N ILE A 394 -19.65 20.16 8.86
CA ILE A 394 -18.35 19.47 8.78
C ILE A 394 -17.21 20.39 9.23
N LYS A 395 -17.21 21.63 8.75
CA LYS A 395 -16.17 22.64 8.97
C LYS A 395 -15.99 23.08 10.43
N TYR A 396 -17.04 22.97 11.26
CA TYR A 396 -17.02 23.41 12.65
C TYR A 396 -17.43 22.32 13.66
N LEU A 397 -17.45 21.04 13.25
CA LEU A 397 -17.73 19.93 14.16
C LEU A 397 -16.57 19.74 15.14
N SER A 398 -16.86 19.73 16.45
CA SER A 398 -15.87 19.42 17.49
C SER A 398 -15.57 17.91 17.56
N CYS A 399 -14.45 17.51 18.15
CA CYS A 399 -14.19 16.11 18.47
C CYS A 399 -15.28 15.57 19.42
N GLY A 400 -15.77 14.35 19.17
CA GLY A 400 -16.86 13.75 19.96
C GLY A 400 -18.28 14.21 19.61
N GLN A 401 -18.47 15.20 18.72
CA GLN A 401 -19.80 15.61 18.24
C GLN A 401 -20.29 14.78 17.05
N LYS A 402 -21.60 14.85 16.78
CA LYS A 402 -22.30 14.12 15.72
C LYS A 402 -23.09 15.04 14.80
N ILE A 403 -22.83 14.95 13.49
CA ILE A 403 -23.73 15.51 12.46
C ILE A 403 -24.92 14.58 12.27
N VAL A 404 -26.12 15.13 12.24
CA VAL A 404 -27.36 14.39 12.00
C VAL A 404 -28.05 14.94 10.76
N LEU A 405 -27.99 14.17 9.68
CA LEU A 405 -28.56 14.49 8.38
C LEU A 405 -30.04 14.14 8.34
N ARG A 406 -30.89 15.14 8.10
CA ARG A 406 -32.32 14.95 7.82
C ARG A 406 -32.52 14.30 6.45
N GLY A 407 -33.60 13.55 6.29
CA GLY A 407 -33.93 12.88 5.04
C GLY A 407 -34.18 13.83 3.86
N GLY A 408 -33.99 13.32 2.64
CA GLY A 408 -34.18 14.04 1.39
C GLY A 408 -32.89 14.28 0.61
N THR A 409 -33.02 14.88 -0.57
CA THR A 409 -31.91 15.01 -1.54
C THR A 409 -31.13 16.30 -1.36
N TYR A 410 -29.93 16.19 -0.80
CA TYR A 410 -28.93 17.25 -0.78
C TYR A 410 -28.38 17.44 -2.19
N ASN A 411 -28.81 18.50 -2.87
CA ASN A 411 -28.36 18.84 -4.22
C ASN A 411 -27.06 19.65 -4.16
N LEU A 412 -25.94 18.95 -4.01
CA LEU A 412 -24.61 19.51 -3.82
C LEU A 412 -24.11 20.21 -5.09
N LYS A 413 -23.25 21.21 -4.91
CA LYS A 413 -22.63 22.03 -5.97
C LYS A 413 -21.10 22.14 -5.81
N ALA A 414 -20.53 21.20 -5.06
CA ALA A 414 -19.12 21.09 -4.69
C ALA A 414 -18.88 19.69 -4.08
N PRO A 415 -17.65 19.16 -4.13
CA PRO A 415 -17.29 17.98 -3.33
C PRO A 415 -17.45 18.25 -1.83
N ILE A 416 -17.80 17.20 -1.09
CA ILE A 416 -17.67 17.19 0.36
C ILE A 416 -16.25 16.73 0.68
N THR A 417 -15.50 17.54 1.43
CA THR A 417 -14.15 17.19 1.89
C THR A 417 -14.06 17.29 3.40
N ILE A 418 -13.66 16.19 4.03
CA ILE A 418 -13.21 16.15 5.42
C ILE A 418 -11.69 16.14 5.36
N ASP A 419 -11.06 17.29 5.60
CA ASP A 419 -9.61 17.45 5.51
C ASP A 419 -8.84 16.64 6.57
N LYS A 420 -7.56 16.35 6.29
CA LYS A 420 -6.65 15.60 7.18
C LYS A 420 -6.35 16.29 8.52
N ASN A 421 -6.72 17.57 8.66
CA ASN A 421 -6.66 18.32 9.92
C ASN A 421 -8.01 18.36 10.66
N ASN A 422 -9.09 17.88 10.04
CA ASN A 422 -10.41 17.76 10.64
C ASN A 422 -10.66 16.30 11.10
N SER A 423 -9.62 15.63 11.63
CA SER A 423 -9.74 14.29 12.20
C SER A 423 -10.48 14.32 13.55
N GLY A 424 -11.09 13.19 13.92
CA GLY A 424 -11.40 12.88 15.31
C GLY A 424 -10.18 12.35 16.05
N THR A 425 -10.42 11.66 17.16
CA THR A 425 -9.40 10.86 17.89
C THR A 425 -10.00 9.52 18.30
N TYR A 426 -9.19 8.52 18.62
CA TYR A 426 -9.68 7.21 19.08
C TYR A 426 -10.72 7.30 20.22
N ASN A 427 -10.45 8.15 21.22
CA ASN A 427 -11.36 8.37 22.36
C ASN A 427 -12.53 9.31 22.05
N ASN A 428 -12.37 10.24 21.11
CA ASN A 428 -13.39 11.23 20.72
C ASN A 428 -13.46 11.29 19.18
N PRO A 429 -14.04 10.27 18.53
CA PRO A 429 -14.24 10.26 17.08
C PRO A 429 -15.25 11.34 16.66
N LYS A 430 -15.34 11.62 15.36
CA LYS A 430 -16.34 12.53 14.79
C LYS A 430 -17.39 11.71 14.05
N PHE A 431 -18.67 12.00 14.26
CA PHE A 431 -19.77 11.21 13.71
C PHE A 431 -20.57 11.97 12.65
N MET A 432 -21.08 11.24 11.66
CA MET A 432 -22.13 11.68 10.74
C MET A 432 -23.11 10.52 10.56
N SER A 433 -24.40 10.75 10.79
CA SER A 433 -25.44 9.75 10.49
C SER A 433 -26.67 10.39 9.87
N ALA A 434 -27.50 9.57 9.23
CA ALA A 434 -28.92 9.89 9.09
C ALA A 434 -29.58 10.19 10.45
N TYR A 435 -30.64 10.99 10.42
CA TYR A 435 -31.66 11.03 11.47
C TYR A 435 -32.39 9.68 11.53
N ALA A 436 -32.79 9.24 12.72
CA ALA A 436 -33.32 7.89 12.92
C ALA A 436 -34.59 7.65 12.07
N GLY A 437 -34.52 6.70 11.14
CA GLY A 437 -35.61 6.34 10.22
C GLY A 437 -35.74 7.22 8.97
N GLU A 438 -34.81 8.16 8.73
CA GLU A 438 -34.79 9.01 7.53
C GLU A 438 -33.67 8.61 6.56
N MET A 439 -33.81 8.93 5.27
CA MET A 439 -32.81 8.63 4.23
C MET A 439 -32.26 9.91 3.59
N PRO A 440 -31.02 10.34 3.93
CA PRO A 440 -30.33 11.46 3.29
C PRO A 440 -29.62 11.01 2.00
N VAL A 441 -29.90 11.68 0.89
CA VAL A 441 -29.27 11.41 -0.42
C VAL A 441 -28.33 12.54 -0.79
N LEU A 442 -27.04 12.27 -0.81
CA LEU A 442 -25.98 13.18 -1.24
C LEU A 442 -25.83 13.10 -2.77
N ASN A 443 -26.60 13.94 -3.47
CA ASN A 443 -26.56 14.05 -4.92
C ASN A 443 -25.49 15.07 -5.35
N PHE A 444 -24.40 14.59 -5.95
CA PHE A 444 -23.24 15.38 -6.33
C PHE A 444 -23.37 16.13 -7.67
N ASN A 445 -24.44 15.93 -8.46
CA ASN A 445 -24.75 16.71 -9.66
C ASN A 445 -23.58 16.91 -10.67
N ASN A 446 -22.73 15.90 -10.85
CA ASN A 446 -21.49 15.92 -11.65
C ASN A 446 -20.38 16.83 -11.12
N TYR A 447 -20.36 17.11 -9.81
CA TYR A 447 -19.15 17.54 -9.09
C TYR A 447 -18.39 16.30 -8.59
N SER A 448 -17.14 16.47 -8.12
CA SER A 448 -16.41 15.38 -7.46
C SER A 448 -17.11 14.93 -6.17
N GLY A 449 -16.93 13.66 -5.78
CA GLY A 449 -17.66 13.03 -4.69
C GLY A 449 -17.22 13.41 -3.26
N PHE A 450 -17.51 12.50 -2.32
CA PHE A 450 -17.13 12.61 -0.91
C PHE A 450 -15.65 12.24 -0.71
N ASN A 451 -14.89 13.06 0.01
CA ASN A 451 -13.46 12.85 0.28
C ASN A 451 -13.19 12.84 1.80
N LEU A 452 -13.01 11.65 2.36
CA LEU A 452 -12.63 11.44 3.76
C LEU A 452 -11.10 11.36 3.89
N ASN A 453 -10.46 12.52 4.04
CA ASN A 453 -9.02 12.63 4.25
C ASN A 453 -8.63 12.68 5.74
N GLY A 454 -9.58 12.98 6.62
CA GLY A 454 -9.45 12.89 8.07
C GLY A 454 -9.47 11.47 8.63
N ASP A 455 -8.98 11.32 9.85
CA ASP A 455 -8.92 10.09 10.61
C ASP A 455 -10.02 10.04 11.69
N TYR A 456 -10.35 8.85 12.19
CA TYR A 456 -11.31 8.63 13.30
C TYR A 456 -12.71 9.24 13.08
N TRP A 457 -13.22 9.20 11.84
CA TRP A 457 -14.62 9.46 11.54
C TRP A 457 -15.46 8.19 11.52
N ASN A 458 -16.75 8.34 11.85
CA ASN A 458 -17.77 7.33 11.72
C ASN A 458 -18.93 7.93 10.91
N ILE A 459 -19.13 7.43 9.68
CA ILE A 459 -20.07 7.99 8.71
C ILE A 459 -21.07 6.90 8.31
N SER A 460 -22.38 7.17 8.45
CA SER A 460 -23.38 6.12 8.38
C SER A 460 -24.74 6.50 7.78
N GLY A 461 -25.37 5.55 7.09
CA GLY A 461 -26.74 5.70 6.59
C GLY A 461 -26.91 6.81 5.54
N VAL A 462 -25.97 6.95 4.61
CA VAL A 462 -26.04 7.96 3.54
C VAL A 462 -25.99 7.32 2.16
N ASP A 463 -26.80 7.85 1.23
CA ASP A 463 -26.72 7.52 -0.19
C ASP A 463 -25.82 8.55 -0.90
N VAL A 464 -24.97 8.11 -1.83
CA VAL A 464 -23.97 8.92 -2.53
C VAL A 464 -24.03 8.64 -4.02
N THR A 465 -24.37 9.67 -4.80
CA THR A 465 -24.73 9.48 -6.22
C THR A 465 -24.41 10.67 -7.11
N ASN A 466 -24.26 10.42 -8.42
CA ASN A 466 -23.97 11.38 -9.47
C ASN A 466 -22.70 12.22 -9.23
N ALA A 467 -21.66 11.65 -8.60
CA ALA A 467 -20.33 12.24 -8.66
C ALA A 467 -19.73 12.08 -10.06
N VAL A 468 -18.90 13.02 -10.53
CA VAL A 468 -18.14 12.91 -11.81
C VAL A 468 -16.80 12.16 -11.66
N SER A 469 -16.59 11.59 -10.48
CA SER A 469 -15.38 10.90 -10.03
C SER A 469 -15.79 9.77 -9.09
N THR A 470 -14.84 9.26 -8.28
CA THR A 470 -15.13 8.34 -7.18
C THR A 470 -16.29 8.89 -6.33
N GLY A 471 -17.27 8.05 -6.01
CA GLY A 471 -18.42 8.45 -5.20
C GLY A 471 -18.01 8.81 -3.77
N PHE A 472 -17.33 7.88 -3.10
CA PHE A 472 -16.80 8.04 -1.75
C PHE A 472 -15.33 7.60 -1.68
N ARG A 473 -14.40 8.53 -1.48
CA ARG A 473 -12.97 8.24 -1.34
C ARG A 473 -12.49 8.38 0.10
N ILE A 474 -11.66 7.45 0.54
CA ILE A 474 -11.04 7.43 1.88
C ILE A 474 -9.51 7.49 1.71
N SER A 475 -8.91 8.55 2.27
CA SER A 475 -7.46 8.80 2.32
C SER A 475 -6.92 8.88 3.76
N GLY A 476 -7.80 8.88 4.76
CA GLY A 476 -7.46 8.84 6.18
C GLY A 476 -7.47 7.43 6.80
N ASN A 477 -7.26 7.37 8.11
CA ASN A 477 -7.05 6.13 8.87
C ASN A 477 -8.11 5.93 9.96
N HIS A 478 -8.31 4.67 10.38
CA HIS A 478 -9.19 4.32 11.50
C HIS A 478 -10.61 4.89 11.34
N ASN A 479 -11.15 4.95 10.11
CA ASN A 479 -12.52 5.40 9.88
C ASN A 479 -13.50 4.22 9.83
N VAL A 480 -14.76 4.48 10.17
CA VAL A 480 -15.89 3.57 9.91
C VAL A 480 -16.81 4.20 8.87
N VAL A 481 -17.17 3.42 7.85
CA VAL A 481 -18.23 3.76 6.89
C VAL A 481 -19.27 2.63 6.94
N TYR A 482 -20.51 2.95 7.35
CA TYR A 482 -21.52 1.95 7.73
C TYR A 482 -22.87 2.17 7.04
N LYS A 483 -23.44 1.13 6.41
CA LYS A 483 -24.74 1.24 5.69
C LYS A 483 -24.77 2.44 4.73
N VAL A 484 -23.71 2.61 3.94
CA VAL A 484 -23.59 3.64 2.90
C VAL A 484 -23.84 3.02 1.54
N ASN A 485 -24.62 3.68 0.68
CA ASN A 485 -24.90 3.24 -0.68
C ASN A 485 -24.22 4.16 -1.69
N THR A 486 -23.36 3.62 -2.56
CA THR A 486 -22.64 4.40 -3.59
C THR A 486 -23.05 3.96 -4.99
N TYR A 487 -23.82 4.78 -5.70
CA TYR A 487 -24.37 4.41 -7.00
C TYR A 487 -24.39 5.51 -8.05
N LYS A 488 -24.24 5.12 -9.33
CA LYS A 488 -24.27 6.05 -10.48
C LYS A 488 -23.24 7.18 -10.37
N ASN A 489 -22.02 6.84 -9.94
CA ASN A 489 -20.87 7.74 -9.94
C ASN A 489 -20.01 7.50 -11.18
N GLY A 490 -19.30 8.55 -11.63
CA GLY A 490 -18.48 8.61 -12.84
C GLY A 490 -17.10 7.95 -12.72
N ASP A 491 -16.88 7.19 -11.66
CA ASP A 491 -15.75 6.33 -11.34
C ASP A 491 -16.21 5.41 -10.18
N THR A 492 -15.31 4.63 -9.60
CA THR A 492 -15.50 3.69 -8.49
C THR A 492 -16.45 4.22 -7.40
N GLY A 493 -17.43 3.41 -6.98
CA GLY A 493 -18.41 3.78 -5.98
C GLY A 493 -17.79 4.18 -4.64
N LEU A 494 -17.01 3.28 -4.01
CA LEU A 494 -16.25 3.57 -2.79
C LEU A 494 -14.80 3.09 -2.91
N GLN A 495 -13.82 3.98 -2.72
CA GLN A 495 -12.39 3.68 -2.86
C GLN A 495 -11.56 4.07 -1.62
N ILE A 496 -10.69 3.16 -1.17
CA ILE A 496 -9.61 3.44 -0.22
C ILE A 496 -8.30 3.63 -1.01
N SER A 497 -7.74 4.84 -1.02
CA SER A 497 -6.46 5.14 -1.70
C SER A 497 -5.81 6.44 -1.21
N GLY A 498 -4.52 6.40 -0.85
CA GLY A 498 -3.71 7.53 -0.43
C GLY A 498 -3.00 8.25 -1.59
N ASN A 499 -1.94 9.00 -1.28
CA ASN A 499 -1.10 9.71 -2.25
C ASN A 499 0.03 8.79 -2.77
N SER A 500 0.31 8.80 -4.07
CA SER A 500 1.40 8.00 -4.68
C SER A 500 2.80 8.54 -4.37
N SER A 501 2.92 9.78 -3.91
CA SER A 501 4.18 10.34 -3.37
C SER A 501 4.47 9.91 -1.93
N ASP A 502 3.45 9.47 -1.19
CA ASP A 502 3.59 8.95 0.17
C ASP A 502 4.10 7.49 0.16
N LYS A 503 4.53 7.01 1.33
CA LYS A 503 4.86 5.59 1.58
C LYS A 503 3.74 4.89 2.35
N ILE A 504 3.78 3.55 2.38
CA ILE A 504 2.74 2.69 2.97
C ILE A 504 2.40 3.01 4.44
N ASP A 505 3.34 3.58 5.21
CA ASP A 505 3.14 4.05 6.59
C ASP A 505 2.38 5.41 6.70
N LYS A 506 1.94 5.96 5.56
CA LYS A 506 1.14 7.18 5.42
C LYS A 506 -0.13 6.95 4.58
N TRP A 507 -0.26 5.78 3.95
CA TRP A 507 -1.44 5.36 3.20
C TRP A 507 -2.60 4.96 4.12
N PRO A 508 -3.87 5.18 3.72
CA PRO A 508 -5.06 4.92 4.53
C PRO A 508 -5.08 3.49 5.05
N SER A 509 -5.05 3.34 6.37
CA SER A 509 -4.95 2.07 7.09
C SER A 509 -6.08 1.90 8.11
N TYR A 510 -6.42 0.65 8.44
CA TYR A 510 -7.36 0.28 9.49
C TYR A 510 -8.78 0.87 9.35
N ASN A 511 -9.24 1.13 8.14
CA ASN A 511 -10.62 1.56 7.89
C ASN A 511 -11.56 0.35 7.81
N LEU A 512 -12.76 0.46 8.39
CA LEU A 512 -13.82 -0.54 8.32
C LEU A 512 -14.97 -0.04 7.44
N ILE A 513 -15.23 -0.76 6.34
CA ILE A 513 -16.39 -0.57 5.46
C ILE A 513 -17.39 -1.69 5.80
N LEU A 514 -18.54 -1.33 6.34
CA LEU A 514 -19.48 -2.27 6.96
C LEU A 514 -20.89 -2.11 6.38
N ASP A 515 -21.46 -3.21 5.88
CA ASP A 515 -22.85 -3.29 5.40
C ASP A 515 -23.22 -2.25 4.32
N CYS A 516 -22.21 -1.78 3.56
CA CYS A 516 -22.38 -0.87 2.45
C CYS A 516 -22.87 -1.58 1.17
N THR A 517 -23.44 -0.82 0.24
CA THR A 517 -23.87 -1.33 -1.08
C THR A 517 -23.27 -0.45 -2.18
N SER A 518 -22.84 -1.04 -3.31
CA SER A 518 -22.29 -0.25 -4.41
C SER A 518 -22.68 -0.80 -5.78
N HIS A 519 -23.32 0.04 -6.62
CA HIS A 519 -23.91 -0.42 -7.88
C HIS A 519 -24.07 0.66 -8.96
N ASP A 520 -24.18 0.23 -10.23
CA ASP A 520 -24.40 1.11 -11.40
C ASP A 520 -23.37 2.25 -11.54
N ASN A 521 -22.17 2.12 -10.97
CA ASN A 521 -21.09 3.07 -11.16
C ASN A 521 -20.44 2.84 -12.54
N LEU A 522 -20.12 3.94 -13.26
CA LEU A 522 -19.79 3.93 -14.68
C LEU A 522 -18.87 5.10 -15.03
N ASP A 523 -17.60 4.83 -15.33
CA ASP A 523 -16.68 5.85 -15.83
C ASP A 523 -16.86 6.12 -17.34
N LEU A 524 -16.33 7.25 -17.82
CA LEU A 524 -16.45 7.67 -19.23
C LEU A 524 -15.80 6.70 -20.24
N SER A 525 -14.87 5.86 -19.79
CA SER A 525 -14.25 4.79 -20.58
C SER A 525 -14.85 3.40 -20.30
N GLN A 526 -15.79 3.32 -19.34
CA GLN A 526 -16.60 2.15 -18.98
C GLN A 526 -15.79 0.92 -18.53
N ASN A 527 -14.59 1.12 -17.98
CA ASN A 527 -13.61 0.07 -17.70
C ASN A 527 -12.76 0.29 -16.42
N ASN A 528 -13.17 1.20 -15.52
CA ASN A 528 -12.43 1.53 -14.30
C ASN A 528 -13.31 1.72 -13.05
N ALA A 529 -14.63 1.91 -13.21
CA ALA A 529 -15.54 2.12 -12.09
C ALA A 529 -16.00 0.80 -11.44
N ASP A 530 -15.34 0.45 -10.33
CA ASP A 530 -15.75 -0.68 -9.50
C ASP A 530 -16.91 -0.30 -8.56
N GLY A 531 -17.51 -1.31 -7.91
CA GLY A 531 -18.32 -1.06 -6.72
C GLY A 531 -17.47 -0.62 -5.53
N PHE A 532 -16.50 -1.45 -5.15
CA PHE A 532 -15.57 -1.15 -4.06
C PHE A 532 -14.12 -1.31 -4.52
N ALA A 533 -13.22 -0.47 -4.04
CA ALA A 533 -11.80 -0.66 -4.28
C ALA A 533 -10.93 -0.29 -3.07
N ALA A 534 -9.80 -0.98 -2.94
CA ALA A 534 -8.75 -0.64 -1.99
C ALA A 534 -7.40 -0.92 -2.66
N LYS A 535 -7.02 -0.02 -3.57
CA LYS A 535 -6.04 -0.25 -4.64
C LYS A 535 -4.99 0.87 -4.77
N LEU A 536 -3.90 0.58 -5.46
CA LEU A 536 -2.74 1.45 -5.78
C LEU A 536 -1.92 1.93 -4.56
N THR A 537 -2.57 2.63 -3.63
CA THR A 537 -1.94 3.37 -2.51
C THR A 537 -2.70 3.10 -1.21
N CYS A 538 -3.03 1.82 -0.97
CA CYS A 538 -3.80 1.37 0.18
C CYS A 538 -2.88 0.88 1.32
N GLY A 539 -3.16 1.33 2.54
CA GLY A 539 -2.45 0.90 3.74
C GLY A 539 -2.93 -0.44 4.29
N VAL A 540 -2.45 -0.82 5.47
CA VAL A 540 -2.70 -2.14 6.07
C VAL A 540 -4.01 -2.21 6.86
N GLY A 541 -4.58 -3.42 6.97
CA GLY A 541 -5.65 -3.71 7.92
C GLY A 541 -7.00 -3.08 7.57
N ASN A 542 -7.20 -2.63 6.33
CA ASN A 542 -8.51 -2.20 5.85
C ASN A 542 -9.42 -3.43 5.65
N VAL A 543 -10.70 -3.31 6.00
CA VAL A 543 -11.66 -4.43 5.94
C VAL A 543 -12.98 -4.00 5.30
N PHE A 544 -13.46 -4.78 4.34
CA PHE A 544 -14.83 -4.75 3.84
C PHE A 544 -15.61 -5.92 4.47
N ARG A 545 -16.71 -5.62 5.15
CA ARG A 545 -17.56 -6.62 5.84
C ARG A 545 -19.02 -6.44 5.46
N GLY A 546 -19.72 -7.54 5.16
CA GLY A 546 -21.16 -7.49 4.91
C GLY A 546 -21.54 -6.66 3.68
N CYS A 547 -20.59 -6.34 2.81
CA CYS A 547 -20.80 -5.43 1.70
C CYS A 547 -21.46 -6.14 0.51
N ILE A 548 -22.22 -5.41 -0.30
CA ILE A 548 -22.88 -5.95 -1.50
C ILE A 548 -22.48 -5.08 -2.70
N SER A 549 -21.87 -5.70 -3.69
CA SER A 549 -21.41 -5.02 -4.91
C SER A 549 -22.07 -5.62 -6.14
N HIS A 550 -22.76 -4.80 -6.95
CA HIS A 550 -23.40 -5.35 -8.15
C HIS A 550 -23.56 -4.39 -9.30
N ASN A 551 -23.62 -4.92 -10.52
CA ASN A 551 -23.94 -4.14 -11.72
C ASN A 551 -23.05 -2.89 -11.94
N ASN A 552 -21.79 -2.89 -11.47
CA ASN A 552 -20.80 -1.84 -11.75
C ASN A 552 -20.14 -2.07 -13.12
N CYS A 553 -19.50 -1.05 -13.71
CA CYS A 553 -18.99 -1.17 -15.09
C CYS A 553 -17.67 -1.93 -15.22
N ASP A 554 -16.83 -1.92 -14.18
CA ASP A 554 -15.66 -2.79 -14.07
C ASP A 554 -15.94 -3.89 -13.03
N ASP A 555 -15.26 -3.95 -11.88
CA ASP A 555 -15.42 -5.06 -10.94
C ASP A 555 -16.40 -4.82 -9.78
N GLY A 556 -16.78 -5.90 -9.11
CA GLY A 556 -17.42 -5.81 -7.80
C GLY A 556 -16.47 -5.28 -6.73
N TYR A 557 -15.26 -5.83 -6.67
CA TYR A 557 -14.20 -5.44 -5.73
C TYR A 557 -12.84 -5.45 -6.43
N ASP A 558 -12.07 -4.36 -6.36
CA ASP A 558 -10.69 -4.29 -6.89
C ASP A 558 -9.63 -3.94 -5.83
N LEU A 559 -8.64 -4.82 -5.69
CA LEU A 559 -7.48 -4.71 -4.79
C LEU A 559 -6.16 -4.54 -5.57
N PHE A 560 -6.19 -3.98 -6.79
CA PHE A 560 -5.04 -3.84 -7.68
C PHE A 560 -3.80 -3.23 -7.02
N SER A 561 -2.76 -4.05 -6.88
CA SER A 561 -1.39 -3.61 -6.60
C SER A 561 -0.66 -3.28 -7.90
N LYS A 562 0.26 -2.31 -7.86
CA LYS A 562 0.95 -1.80 -9.05
C LYS A 562 2.46 -1.72 -8.84
N LEU A 563 3.27 -2.21 -9.79
CA LEU A 563 4.74 -2.29 -9.66
C LEU A 563 5.41 -0.93 -9.38
N GLU A 564 4.98 0.15 -10.03
CA GLU A 564 5.55 1.48 -9.79
C GLU A 564 5.33 2.03 -8.36
N THR A 565 4.26 1.63 -7.68
CA THR A 565 4.00 1.98 -6.26
C THR A 565 4.46 0.90 -5.28
N GLY A 566 4.59 -0.34 -5.75
CA GLY A 566 4.85 -1.53 -4.94
C GLY A 566 3.56 -2.19 -4.43
N ALA A 567 3.76 -3.23 -3.61
CA ALA A 567 2.68 -3.94 -2.92
C ALA A 567 1.91 -3.02 -1.96
N ILE A 568 0.57 -3.12 -1.98
CA ILE A 568 -0.29 -2.43 -1.01
C ILE A 568 -0.39 -3.22 0.31
N GLY A 569 -0.98 -2.61 1.33
CA GLY A 569 -1.27 -3.31 2.58
C GLY A 569 -2.35 -4.37 2.40
N ALA A 570 -2.23 -5.50 3.11
CA ALA A 570 -3.22 -6.57 3.05
C ALA A 570 -4.61 -6.06 3.48
N VAL A 571 -5.60 -6.39 2.64
CA VAL A 571 -7.03 -6.07 2.81
C VAL A 571 -7.81 -7.36 3.03
N THR A 572 -8.79 -7.33 3.94
CA THR A 572 -9.76 -8.42 4.10
C THR A 572 -11.10 -8.04 3.51
N VAL A 573 -11.70 -8.94 2.74
CA VAL A 573 -13.08 -8.86 2.26
C VAL A 573 -13.82 -10.07 2.82
N GLU A 574 -14.77 -9.84 3.72
CA GLU A 574 -15.47 -10.91 4.43
C GLU A 574 -17.00 -10.74 4.46
N ASN A 575 -17.72 -11.86 4.52
CA ASN A 575 -19.19 -11.92 4.59
C ASN A 575 -19.91 -11.09 3.49
N SER A 576 -19.32 -10.99 2.30
CA SER A 576 -19.71 -10.01 1.26
C SER A 576 -20.16 -10.68 -0.06
N ILE A 577 -20.87 -9.93 -0.91
CA ILE A 577 -21.42 -10.42 -2.20
C ILE A 577 -20.92 -9.58 -3.38
N ALA A 578 -20.54 -10.21 -4.50
CA ALA A 578 -20.27 -9.56 -5.78
C ALA A 578 -21.07 -10.20 -6.94
N TYR A 579 -21.99 -9.48 -7.59
CA TYR A 579 -22.81 -10.06 -8.67
C TYR A 579 -23.13 -9.14 -9.86
N ASN A 580 -23.35 -9.72 -11.05
CA ASN A 580 -23.67 -9.01 -12.30
C ASN A 580 -22.68 -7.90 -12.75
N ASN A 581 -21.48 -7.76 -12.17
CA ASN A 581 -20.56 -6.69 -12.56
C ASN A 581 -20.06 -6.89 -14.01
N GLY A 582 -19.79 -5.79 -14.72
CA GLY A 582 -19.65 -5.74 -16.18
C GLY A 582 -20.98 -5.59 -16.96
N VAL A 583 -22.12 -5.53 -16.27
CA VAL A 583 -23.44 -5.26 -16.85
C VAL A 583 -24.25 -4.37 -15.91
N LEU A 584 -24.68 -3.18 -16.36
CA LEU A 584 -25.49 -2.26 -15.54
C LEU A 584 -26.90 -2.84 -15.25
N SER A 585 -27.60 -2.28 -14.26
CA SER A 585 -28.92 -2.77 -13.82
C SER A 585 -30.03 -2.60 -14.88
N ASP A 586 -29.78 -1.82 -15.95
CA ASP A 586 -30.66 -1.70 -17.12
C ASP A 586 -30.38 -2.74 -18.23
N GLY A 587 -29.35 -3.58 -18.05
CA GLY A 587 -28.90 -4.58 -19.02
C GLY A 587 -27.75 -4.12 -19.94
N THR A 588 -27.26 -2.88 -19.81
CA THR A 588 -26.13 -2.38 -20.60
C THR A 588 -24.83 -3.10 -20.23
N LYS A 589 -24.32 -3.95 -21.14
CA LYS A 589 -22.96 -4.50 -21.02
C LYS A 589 -21.91 -3.42 -21.27
N THR A 590 -20.89 -3.37 -20.42
CA THR A 590 -19.84 -2.33 -20.41
C THR A 590 -18.53 -2.81 -21.07
N LEU A 591 -17.45 -2.05 -20.92
CA LEU A 591 -16.12 -2.35 -21.50
C LEU A 591 -15.08 -2.83 -20.49
N GLY A 592 -15.44 -2.90 -19.21
CA GLY A 592 -14.58 -3.41 -18.13
C GLY A 592 -14.43 -4.92 -18.13
N ASP A 593 -13.55 -5.40 -17.26
CA ASP A 593 -13.31 -6.83 -17.08
C ASP A 593 -14.56 -7.54 -16.54
N GLY A 594 -15.26 -6.93 -15.57
CA GLY A 594 -16.52 -7.45 -15.05
C GLY A 594 -16.37 -8.66 -14.15
N ASN A 595 -15.38 -8.66 -13.25
CA ASN A 595 -15.17 -9.71 -12.25
C ASN A 595 -15.98 -9.45 -10.97
N GLY A 596 -16.22 -10.50 -10.18
CA GLY A 596 -16.81 -10.36 -8.85
C GLY A 596 -15.80 -9.80 -7.86
N PHE A 597 -14.71 -10.53 -7.62
CA PHE A 597 -13.63 -10.14 -6.71
C PHE A 597 -12.27 -10.21 -7.44
N LYS A 598 -11.67 -9.05 -7.77
CA LYS A 598 -10.30 -8.87 -8.29
C LYS A 598 -9.35 -8.65 -7.12
N MET A 599 -8.69 -9.72 -6.68
CA MET A 599 -8.01 -9.81 -5.38
C MET A 599 -6.51 -9.44 -5.41
N GLY A 600 -6.04 -8.72 -6.43
CA GLY A 600 -4.62 -8.36 -6.55
C GLY A 600 -4.24 -7.69 -7.88
N GLY A 601 -2.94 -7.59 -8.15
CA GLY A 601 -2.42 -7.00 -9.39
C GLY A 601 -0.93 -7.25 -9.66
N GLU A 602 -0.57 -7.29 -10.94
CA GLU A 602 0.79 -7.23 -11.52
C GLU A 602 1.85 -8.18 -10.93
N GLY A 603 1.47 -9.32 -10.35
CA GLY A 603 2.43 -10.30 -9.81
C GLY A 603 2.93 -10.00 -8.39
N LEU A 604 2.44 -8.94 -7.75
CA LEU A 604 2.86 -8.55 -6.41
C LEU A 604 2.23 -9.46 -5.35
N PRO A 605 3.02 -10.14 -4.49
CA PRO A 605 2.49 -11.06 -3.49
C PRO A 605 1.88 -10.31 -2.30
N VAL A 606 0.55 -10.15 -2.29
CA VAL A 606 -0.18 -9.55 -1.16
C VAL A 606 -1.14 -10.57 -0.54
N LYS A 607 -1.06 -10.68 0.79
CA LYS A 607 -1.86 -11.66 1.56
C LYS A 607 -3.27 -11.12 1.83
N HIS A 608 -3.96 -10.73 0.77
CA HIS A 608 -5.38 -10.43 0.79
C HIS A 608 -6.18 -11.66 1.21
N VAL A 609 -7.27 -11.42 1.94
CA VAL A 609 -8.15 -12.48 2.46
C VAL A 609 -9.55 -12.26 1.88
N LEU A 610 -10.08 -13.26 1.18
CA LEU A 610 -11.50 -13.37 0.84
C LEU A 610 -12.10 -14.48 1.71
N ARG A 611 -13.04 -14.14 2.60
CA ARG A 611 -13.64 -15.09 3.54
C ARG A 611 -15.16 -15.05 3.52
N ASN A 612 -15.79 -16.22 3.39
CA ASN A 612 -17.24 -16.36 3.53
C ASN A 612 -18.00 -15.45 2.54
N CYS A 613 -17.53 -15.37 1.29
CA CYS A 613 -18.08 -14.48 0.27
C CYS A 613 -18.82 -15.24 -0.84
N LEU A 614 -19.77 -14.56 -1.49
CA LEU A 614 -20.60 -15.11 -2.56
C LEU A 614 -20.38 -14.31 -3.86
N SER A 615 -20.05 -14.98 -4.97
CA SER A 615 -20.02 -14.34 -6.31
C SER A 615 -20.90 -15.07 -7.31
N PHE A 616 -21.65 -14.33 -8.12
CA PHE A 616 -22.45 -14.95 -9.19
C PHE A 616 -22.77 -14.03 -10.36
N ASN A 617 -22.98 -14.63 -11.54
CA ASN A 617 -23.40 -13.94 -12.77
C ASN A 617 -22.55 -12.71 -13.20
N ASN A 618 -21.35 -12.50 -12.64
CA ASN A 618 -20.44 -11.45 -13.11
C ASN A 618 -20.00 -11.77 -14.54
N LEU A 619 -19.72 -10.75 -15.35
CA LEU A 619 -19.46 -10.89 -16.79
C LEU A 619 -18.23 -11.77 -17.11
N SER A 620 -17.19 -11.70 -16.27
CA SER A 620 -15.95 -12.46 -16.37
C SER A 620 -15.80 -13.42 -15.17
N ASP A 621 -14.77 -13.26 -14.33
CA ASP A 621 -14.42 -14.23 -13.31
C ASP A 621 -15.14 -13.93 -11.99
N GLY A 622 -15.71 -14.94 -11.32
CA GLY A 622 -16.35 -14.77 -10.02
C GLY A 622 -15.38 -14.31 -8.93
N ILE A 623 -14.25 -15.02 -8.83
CA ILE A 623 -13.13 -14.71 -7.94
C ILE A 623 -11.85 -14.86 -8.78
N THR A 624 -11.02 -13.82 -8.84
CA THR A 624 -9.72 -13.84 -9.53
C THR A 624 -8.63 -13.23 -8.67
N SER A 625 -7.47 -13.87 -8.61
CA SER A 625 -6.28 -13.31 -7.95
C SER A 625 -5.58 -12.23 -8.77
N ASN A 626 -5.92 -12.12 -10.06
CA ASN A 626 -5.37 -11.11 -10.98
C ASN A 626 -3.83 -10.98 -10.92
N PHE A 627 -3.15 -12.12 -11.06
CA PHE A 627 -1.69 -12.29 -10.99
C PHE A 627 -1.04 -12.21 -9.60
N ASP A 628 -1.72 -11.78 -8.52
CA ASP A 628 -1.17 -11.90 -7.17
C ASP A 628 -1.05 -13.38 -6.76
N PRO A 629 0.14 -13.91 -6.42
CA PRO A 629 0.32 -15.31 -6.06
C PRO A 629 -0.04 -15.66 -4.60
N ALA A 630 -0.41 -14.71 -3.73
CA ALA A 630 -0.36 -14.89 -2.26
C ALA A 630 -1.69 -14.76 -1.50
N ASN A 631 -2.83 -14.71 -2.20
CA ASN A 631 -4.15 -14.54 -1.59
C ASN A 631 -4.62 -15.75 -0.75
N THR A 632 -5.60 -15.53 0.14
CA THR A 632 -6.30 -16.55 0.92
C THR A 632 -7.79 -16.55 0.61
N PHE A 633 -8.34 -17.74 0.30
CA PHE A 633 -9.74 -17.96 -0.07
C PHE A 633 -10.39 -18.99 0.86
N GLU A 634 -11.28 -18.54 1.75
CA GLU A 634 -11.89 -19.37 2.80
C GLU A 634 -13.42 -19.31 2.73
N ASN A 635 -14.11 -20.46 2.79
CA ASN A 635 -15.58 -20.55 2.81
C ASN A 635 -16.27 -19.79 1.65
N CYS A 636 -15.64 -19.58 0.49
CA CYS A 636 -16.25 -18.81 -0.59
C CYS A 636 -17.13 -19.67 -1.48
N THR A 637 -18.20 -19.09 -2.04
CA THR A 637 -19.04 -19.76 -3.06
C THR A 637 -19.14 -18.91 -4.31
N SER A 638 -18.98 -19.57 -5.47
CA SER A 638 -18.96 -18.93 -6.79
C SER A 638 -19.87 -19.69 -7.75
N PHE A 639 -20.80 -18.98 -8.39
CA PHE A 639 -21.91 -19.58 -9.13
C PHE A 639 -22.15 -18.91 -10.50
N ASN A 640 -22.09 -19.69 -11.58
CA ASN A 640 -22.47 -19.26 -12.93
C ASN A 640 -21.85 -17.92 -13.41
N ASN A 641 -20.63 -17.58 -12.99
CA ASN A 641 -19.93 -16.39 -13.51
C ASN A 641 -19.52 -16.62 -14.99
N GLY A 642 -19.51 -15.56 -15.79
CA GLY A 642 -19.51 -15.63 -17.25
C GLY A 642 -18.27 -16.29 -17.87
N LYS A 643 -17.12 -16.21 -17.19
CA LYS A 643 -15.84 -16.82 -17.61
C LYS A 643 -15.44 -17.96 -16.65
N LEU A 644 -14.65 -17.70 -15.60
CA LEU A 644 -14.36 -18.69 -14.54
C LEU A 644 -15.15 -18.42 -13.25
N ASN A 645 -15.35 -19.41 -12.40
CA ASN A 645 -15.87 -19.18 -11.05
C ASN A 645 -14.72 -18.85 -10.07
N PHE A 646 -13.58 -19.56 -10.20
CA PHE A 646 -12.32 -19.31 -9.50
C PHE A 646 -11.15 -19.27 -10.49
N ASN A 647 -10.34 -18.22 -10.42
CA ASN A 647 -9.17 -18.02 -11.28
C ASN A 647 -7.95 -17.56 -10.45
N PHE A 648 -7.18 -18.53 -9.95
CA PHE A 648 -5.93 -18.31 -9.19
C PHE A 648 -4.74 -18.08 -10.14
N LEU A 649 -4.93 -17.08 -11.00
CA LEU A 649 -3.99 -16.62 -12.01
C LEU A 649 -2.71 -16.06 -11.39
N HIS A 650 -1.57 -16.54 -11.86
CA HIS A 650 -0.22 -16.12 -11.46
C HIS A 650 0.72 -16.19 -12.67
N PHE A 651 1.84 -15.48 -12.62
CA PHE A 651 2.92 -15.61 -13.61
C PHE A 651 3.68 -16.93 -13.42
N ASN A 652 4.20 -17.51 -14.50
CA ASN A 652 4.95 -18.78 -14.44
C ASN A 652 6.25 -18.65 -13.62
N SER A 653 6.81 -17.44 -13.58
CA SER A 653 7.95 -17.03 -12.77
C SER A 653 7.63 -16.81 -11.28
N ALA A 654 6.36 -16.81 -10.87
CA ALA A 654 5.94 -16.64 -9.48
C ALA A 654 5.46 -17.97 -8.87
N ALA A 655 6.05 -18.37 -7.74
CA ALA A 655 5.57 -19.54 -7.00
C ALA A 655 4.21 -19.21 -6.33
N PRO A 656 3.13 -19.96 -6.62
CA PRO A 656 1.84 -19.76 -5.97
C PRO A 656 1.93 -20.09 -4.47
N GLN A 657 1.38 -19.19 -3.66
CA GLN A 657 1.37 -19.21 -2.19
C GLN A 657 -0.08 -19.20 -1.65
N TYR A 658 -1.06 -19.52 -2.49
CA TYR A 658 -2.47 -19.46 -2.15
C TYR A 658 -2.84 -20.36 -0.98
N SER A 659 -3.67 -19.85 -0.07
CA SER A 659 -4.47 -20.68 0.84
C SER A 659 -5.87 -20.83 0.28
N ALA A 660 -6.40 -22.04 0.22
CA ALA A 660 -7.75 -22.32 -0.25
C ALA A 660 -8.42 -23.36 0.65
N LYS A 661 -9.59 -23.05 1.22
CA LYS A 661 -10.32 -23.94 2.12
C LYS A 661 -11.83 -23.76 2.01
N ASN A 662 -12.61 -24.85 2.12
CA ASN A 662 -14.07 -24.83 2.20
C ASN A 662 -14.76 -24.13 1.00
N ASN A 663 -14.11 -24.02 -0.17
CA ASN A 663 -14.64 -23.25 -1.30
C ASN A 663 -15.54 -24.11 -2.20
N LEU A 664 -16.66 -23.54 -2.65
CA LEU A 664 -17.63 -24.19 -3.55
C LEU A 664 -17.77 -23.41 -4.86
N SER A 665 -17.23 -23.97 -5.95
CA SER A 665 -17.60 -23.59 -7.31
C SER A 665 -18.80 -24.39 -7.75
N PHE A 666 -19.85 -23.77 -8.31
CA PHE A 666 -20.98 -24.49 -8.89
C PHE A 666 -21.45 -23.86 -10.21
N ARG A 667 -21.90 -24.71 -11.15
CA ARG A 667 -22.43 -24.27 -12.45
C ARG A 667 -23.63 -25.12 -12.87
N THR A 668 -24.61 -24.50 -13.51
CA THR A 668 -25.79 -25.18 -14.08
C THR A 668 -25.67 -25.47 -15.57
N SER A 669 -24.58 -25.03 -16.21
CA SER A 669 -24.31 -25.20 -17.64
C SER A 669 -22.82 -25.39 -17.88
N LYS A 670 -22.45 -25.97 -19.03
CA LYS A 670 -21.04 -26.13 -19.40
C LYS A 670 -20.37 -24.77 -19.60
N ALA A 671 -19.17 -24.62 -19.04
CA ALA A 671 -18.27 -23.48 -19.22
C ALA A 671 -16.81 -23.99 -19.25
N ASP A 672 -15.85 -23.07 -19.25
CA ASP A 672 -14.44 -23.40 -19.03
C ASP A 672 -14.17 -23.83 -17.58
N SER A 673 -13.08 -24.57 -17.37
CA SER A 673 -12.63 -25.03 -16.06
C SER A 673 -12.13 -23.88 -15.18
N ASP A 674 -12.34 -23.98 -13.88
CA ASP A 674 -11.67 -23.11 -12.90
C ASP A 674 -10.14 -23.33 -12.96
N SER A 675 -9.40 -22.23 -12.80
CA SER A 675 -7.94 -22.22 -12.85
C SER A 675 -7.41 -22.21 -11.42
N VAL A 676 -7.05 -23.40 -10.91
CA VAL A 676 -6.62 -23.61 -9.52
C VAL A 676 -5.42 -24.56 -9.50
N PRO A 677 -4.28 -24.20 -8.87
CA PRO A 677 -3.12 -25.09 -8.72
C PRO A 677 -3.42 -26.36 -7.92
N ASP A 678 -2.78 -27.49 -8.28
CA ASP A 678 -2.96 -28.80 -7.62
C ASP A 678 -2.75 -28.80 -6.10
N ILE A 679 -1.91 -27.89 -5.58
CA ILE A 679 -1.63 -27.72 -4.15
C ILE A 679 -2.85 -27.19 -3.38
N ASN A 680 -3.79 -26.53 -4.06
CA ASN A 680 -5.03 -26.00 -3.52
C ASN A 680 -6.23 -26.96 -3.68
N LEU A 681 -6.04 -28.12 -4.33
CA LEU A 681 -7.07 -29.16 -4.42
C LEU A 681 -7.08 -30.02 -3.16
N SER A 682 -8.24 -30.17 -2.54
CA SER A 682 -8.48 -30.91 -1.29
C SER A 682 -9.91 -31.47 -1.25
N ASP A 683 -10.28 -32.22 -0.20
CA ASP A 683 -11.62 -32.85 -0.10
C ASP A 683 -12.72 -31.91 0.46
N ASP A 684 -12.31 -30.73 0.92
CA ASP A 684 -13.13 -29.61 1.42
C ASP A 684 -13.25 -28.44 0.42
N ASN A 685 -12.53 -28.47 -0.72
CA ASN A 685 -12.73 -27.53 -1.82
C ASN A 685 -13.31 -28.26 -3.04
N TYR A 686 -14.31 -27.66 -3.70
CA TYR A 686 -14.92 -28.19 -4.93
C TYR A 686 -14.77 -27.16 -6.04
N PHE A 687 -14.04 -27.53 -7.10
CA PHE A 687 -13.78 -26.67 -8.25
C PHE A 687 -14.39 -27.25 -9.53
N TYR A 688 -14.76 -26.38 -10.47
CA TYR A 688 -15.43 -26.76 -11.70
C TYR A 688 -14.42 -27.22 -12.76
N ASN A 689 -14.50 -28.47 -13.21
CA ASN A 689 -13.50 -29.11 -14.08
C ASN A 689 -13.79 -28.99 -15.59
N GLY A 690 -14.65 -28.05 -16.00
CA GLY A 690 -15.09 -27.90 -17.40
C GLY A 690 -16.30 -28.78 -17.76
N ILE A 691 -16.76 -29.63 -16.84
CA ILE A 691 -17.98 -30.44 -16.98
C ILE A 691 -18.82 -30.40 -15.69
N THR A 692 -18.18 -30.66 -14.54
CA THR A 692 -18.78 -30.88 -13.21
C THR A 692 -17.95 -30.20 -12.11
N SER A 693 -18.56 -29.85 -10.98
CA SER A 693 -17.82 -29.42 -9.79
C SER A 693 -17.42 -30.60 -8.92
N LYS A 694 -16.13 -30.76 -8.60
CA LYS A 694 -15.61 -31.89 -7.82
C LYS A 694 -14.54 -31.50 -6.82
N ASN A 695 -14.42 -32.29 -5.74
CA ASN A 695 -13.29 -32.23 -4.80
C ASN A 695 -12.15 -33.17 -5.21
N LYS A 696 -11.05 -33.20 -4.43
CA LYS A 696 -9.85 -33.99 -4.73
C LYS A 696 -10.12 -35.50 -4.84
N SER A 697 -11.00 -36.04 -3.99
CA SER A 697 -11.45 -37.45 -4.07
C SER A 697 -12.44 -37.75 -5.21
N GLY A 698 -12.85 -36.74 -5.99
CA GLY A 698 -13.75 -36.90 -7.14
C GLY A 698 -15.25 -36.90 -6.79
N GLU A 699 -15.59 -36.65 -5.53
CA GLU A 699 -16.95 -36.41 -5.04
C GLU A 699 -17.55 -35.20 -5.77
N GLU A 700 -18.80 -35.30 -6.21
CA GLU A 700 -19.43 -34.31 -7.09
C GLU A 700 -20.40 -33.41 -6.34
N LEU A 701 -20.26 -32.10 -6.52
CA LEU A 701 -21.14 -31.09 -5.96
C LEU A 701 -22.34 -30.90 -6.90
N LEU A 702 -23.52 -31.36 -6.46
CA LEU A 702 -24.76 -31.34 -7.22
C LEU A 702 -25.68 -30.20 -6.78
N ALA A 703 -26.65 -29.85 -7.63
CA ALA A 703 -27.71 -28.90 -7.26
C ALA A 703 -28.45 -29.29 -5.97
N SER A 704 -28.58 -30.60 -5.72
CA SER A 704 -29.20 -31.18 -4.52
C SER A 704 -28.36 -31.08 -3.25
N ASN A 705 -27.14 -30.53 -3.29
CA ASN A 705 -26.35 -30.21 -2.09
C ASN A 705 -26.68 -28.81 -1.53
N PHE A 706 -27.46 -28.00 -2.25
CA PHE A 706 -27.88 -26.65 -1.85
C PHE A 706 -29.37 -26.62 -1.49
N LYS A 707 -29.74 -25.70 -0.58
CA LYS A 707 -31.14 -25.42 -0.21
C LYS A 707 -31.89 -24.72 -1.36
N SER A 708 -31.20 -23.88 -2.13
CA SER A 708 -31.69 -23.35 -3.41
C SER A 708 -30.53 -22.95 -4.33
N ILE A 709 -30.73 -23.11 -5.64
CA ILE A 709 -29.86 -22.57 -6.71
C ILE A 709 -30.56 -21.45 -7.51
N THR A 710 -31.75 -21.01 -7.07
CA THR A 710 -32.51 -19.94 -7.71
C THR A 710 -31.95 -18.58 -7.29
N VAL A 711 -31.38 -17.86 -8.25
CA VAL A 711 -30.81 -16.52 -8.05
C VAL A 711 -31.88 -15.54 -7.54
N PRO A 712 -31.67 -14.85 -6.40
CA PRO A 712 -32.58 -13.82 -5.93
C PRO A 712 -32.44 -12.54 -6.77
N LYS A 713 -33.51 -11.73 -6.85
CA LYS A 713 -33.48 -10.45 -7.58
C LYS A 713 -32.58 -9.40 -6.91
N SER A 714 -32.51 -9.45 -5.59
CA SER A 714 -31.77 -8.56 -4.69
C SER A 714 -31.56 -9.27 -3.35
N PHE A 715 -30.65 -8.77 -2.52
CA PHE A 715 -30.52 -9.22 -1.13
C PHE A 715 -30.98 -8.12 -0.18
N ASP A 716 -31.85 -8.49 0.75
CA ASP A 716 -32.24 -7.63 1.87
C ASP A 716 -31.23 -7.75 3.02
N ARG A 717 -31.34 -6.84 4.00
CA ARG A 717 -30.54 -6.85 5.23
C ARG A 717 -31.42 -7.03 6.46
N ASN A 718 -30.91 -7.73 7.46
CA ASN A 718 -31.46 -7.72 8.81
C ASN A 718 -31.31 -6.32 9.42
N ALA A 719 -32.05 -6.03 10.50
CA ALA A 719 -31.97 -4.74 11.19
C ALA A 719 -30.54 -4.41 11.68
N ASP A 720 -29.78 -5.43 12.10
CA ASP A 720 -28.38 -5.31 12.52
C ASP A 720 -27.40 -4.99 11.38
N GLY A 721 -27.83 -5.13 10.12
CA GLY A 721 -27.05 -4.88 8.90
C GLY A 721 -26.67 -6.14 8.12
N SER A 722 -26.67 -7.30 8.77
CA SER A 722 -26.24 -8.58 8.17
C SER A 722 -27.10 -8.98 6.96
N ILE A 723 -26.48 -9.65 5.97
CA ILE A 723 -27.13 -9.96 4.69
C ILE A 723 -28.08 -11.15 4.81
N ILE A 724 -29.31 -11.00 4.31
CA ILE A 724 -30.30 -12.08 4.24
C ILE A 724 -30.04 -12.90 2.96
N GLN A 725 -29.12 -13.86 3.05
CA GLN A 725 -28.82 -14.81 1.95
C GLN A 725 -30.03 -15.66 1.53
N GLY A 726 -30.97 -15.91 2.45
CA GLY A 726 -32.03 -16.89 2.25
C GLY A 726 -31.46 -18.29 2.05
N ASP A 727 -32.04 -19.07 1.14
CA ASP A 727 -31.57 -20.42 0.77
C ASP A 727 -30.60 -20.45 -0.42
N PHE A 728 -30.38 -19.32 -1.10
CA PHE A 728 -29.58 -19.28 -2.32
C PHE A 728 -28.11 -19.61 -2.04
N MET A 729 -27.59 -20.63 -2.74
CA MET A 729 -26.25 -21.20 -2.59
C MET A 729 -25.90 -21.64 -1.16
N ARG A 730 -26.88 -21.74 -0.26
CA ARG A 730 -26.68 -22.21 1.11
C ARG A 730 -26.63 -23.73 1.12
N ALA A 731 -25.50 -24.31 1.54
CA ALA A 731 -25.32 -25.74 1.62
C ALA A 731 -26.35 -26.42 2.56
N LEU A 732 -26.64 -27.68 2.26
CA LEU A 732 -27.32 -28.62 3.17
C LEU A 732 -26.31 -29.24 4.13
N ASP A 733 -26.76 -29.49 5.35
CA ASP A 733 -25.98 -30.06 6.45
C ASP A 733 -25.55 -31.54 6.19
N THR A 734 -26.00 -32.12 5.07
CA THR A 734 -25.57 -33.42 4.52
C THR A 734 -24.32 -33.34 3.65
N LEU A 735 -23.99 -32.15 3.12
CA LEU A 735 -22.64 -31.82 2.65
C LEU A 735 -21.76 -31.65 3.90
N LYS A 736 -20.44 -31.94 3.83
CA LYS A 736 -19.61 -32.00 5.06
C LYS A 736 -19.66 -30.65 5.78
N SER A 737 -19.77 -30.69 7.11
CA SER A 737 -20.11 -29.48 7.86
C SER A 737 -19.06 -28.37 7.69
N ASN A 738 -19.55 -27.17 7.38
CA ASN A 738 -18.80 -25.93 7.12
C ASN A 738 -18.17 -25.78 5.71
N GLU A 739 -18.64 -26.48 4.69
CA GLU A 739 -18.33 -26.20 3.28
C GLU A 739 -19.18 -25.02 2.72
N GLY A 740 -18.56 -24.10 1.97
CA GLY A 740 -19.22 -22.97 1.29
C GLY A 740 -19.51 -21.73 2.15
N CYS A 741 -20.16 -20.73 1.54
CA CYS A 741 -20.51 -19.49 2.22
C CYS A 741 -21.85 -19.58 2.98
N ASN A 742 -21.85 -19.00 4.16
CA ASN A 742 -23.01 -18.80 5.02
C ASN A 742 -22.94 -17.37 5.56
N LEU A 743 -23.62 -16.43 4.89
CA LEU A 743 -23.51 -14.99 5.18
C LEU A 743 -24.15 -14.57 6.52
N SER A 744 -24.81 -15.50 7.23
CA SER A 744 -25.22 -15.30 8.63
C SER A 744 -24.17 -15.78 9.66
N ASP A 745 -23.05 -16.38 9.24
CA ASP A 745 -21.93 -16.72 10.13
C ASP A 745 -20.94 -15.54 10.27
N PHE A 746 -20.84 -15.02 11.49
CA PHE A 746 -19.90 -13.96 11.88
C PHE A 746 -18.85 -14.47 12.89
N SER A 747 -18.69 -15.79 13.05
CA SER A 747 -17.77 -16.39 14.02
C SER A 747 -16.28 -16.21 13.69
N ASN A 748 -15.95 -15.93 12.43
CA ASN A 748 -14.58 -15.76 11.91
C ASN A 748 -14.32 -14.34 11.38
N VAL A 749 -14.94 -13.35 12.01
CA VAL A 749 -14.81 -11.91 11.73
C VAL A 749 -13.44 -11.36 12.13
N THR A 750 -12.89 -10.47 11.30
CA THR A 750 -11.56 -9.88 11.50
C THR A 750 -11.60 -8.60 12.35
N ASP A 751 -10.88 -8.56 13.47
CA ASP A 751 -10.74 -7.35 14.30
C ASP A 751 -9.99 -6.23 13.54
N VAL A 752 -10.49 -4.99 13.63
CA VAL A 752 -9.90 -3.81 12.96
C VAL A 752 -9.29 -2.88 14.00
N THR A 753 -7.96 -2.97 14.18
CA THR A 753 -7.23 -2.35 15.30
C THR A 753 -7.26 -0.82 15.28
N GLY A 754 -7.57 -0.20 16.42
CA GLY A 754 -7.57 1.25 16.59
C GLY A 754 -8.74 1.97 15.92
N THR A 755 -9.66 1.24 15.29
CA THR A 755 -10.90 1.82 14.75
C THR A 755 -11.82 2.24 15.91
N PRO A 756 -12.38 3.46 15.92
CA PRO A 756 -13.26 3.93 16.98
C PRO A 756 -14.61 3.19 16.91
N ASN A 757 -15.35 3.23 18.03
CA ASN A 757 -16.64 2.56 18.25
C ASN A 757 -17.43 2.24 16.97
N ILE A 758 -17.51 0.95 16.63
CA ILE A 758 -18.38 0.42 15.57
C ILE A 758 -19.83 0.83 15.94
N PRO A 759 -20.53 1.58 15.08
CA PRO A 759 -21.92 1.95 15.33
C PRO A 759 -22.75 0.68 15.20
N ASP A 760 -23.45 0.30 16.27
CA ASP A 760 -24.20 -0.95 16.37
C ASP A 760 -23.41 -2.17 15.90
N LYS A 761 -22.46 -2.64 16.75
CA LYS A 761 -21.98 -4.03 16.73
C LYS A 761 -23.19 -4.94 16.51
N PRO A 762 -23.36 -5.62 15.36
CA PRO A 762 -24.47 -6.56 15.17
C PRO A 762 -24.39 -7.57 16.31
N ALA A 763 -25.51 -7.78 16.99
CA ALA A 763 -25.50 -8.15 18.40
C ALA A 763 -25.04 -9.60 18.66
N ALA A 764 -23.73 -9.85 18.50
CA ALA A 764 -23.08 -11.09 18.87
C ALA A 764 -23.40 -11.35 20.34
N ILE A 765 -24.18 -12.42 20.55
CA ILE A 765 -25.01 -12.66 21.72
C ILE A 765 -24.18 -12.41 22.99
N ASN A 766 -24.52 -11.35 23.73
CA ASN A 766 -23.71 -10.82 24.84
C ASN A 766 -23.83 -11.69 26.11
N ASN A 767 -23.52 -12.98 25.99
CA ASN A 767 -23.31 -13.92 27.09
C ASN A 767 -21.86 -13.87 27.58
N ASN A 768 -21.29 -12.66 27.70
CA ASN A 768 -19.99 -12.49 28.35
C ASN A 768 -20.11 -12.95 29.81
N GLY A 769 -19.34 -13.97 30.18
CA GLY A 769 -19.19 -14.33 31.59
C GLY A 769 -18.43 -13.23 32.31
N SER A 770 -19.11 -12.45 33.15
CA SER A 770 -18.46 -11.51 34.07
C SER A 770 -18.34 -12.17 35.44
N TYR A 771 -17.11 -12.26 35.95
CA TYR A 771 -16.75 -12.94 37.19
C TYR A 771 -16.04 -11.98 38.13
N THR A 772 -16.04 -12.29 39.42
CA THR A 772 -15.33 -11.52 40.46
C THR A 772 -14.34 -12.41 41.17
N ALA A 773 -13.08 -11.99 41.22
CA ALA A 773 -12.01 -12.72 41.88
C ALA A 773 -12.11 -12.62 43.40
N VAL A 774 -11.91 -13.74 44.09
CA VAL A 774 -11.83 -13.85 45.55
C VAL A 774 -10.37 -14.06 45.93
N ASN A 775 -9.83 -13.25 46.84
CA ASN A 775 -8.42 -13.29 47.26
C ASN A 775 -7.44 -13.32 46.07
N GLY A 776 -7.65 -12.45 45.09
CA GLY A 776 -6.84 -12.36 43.87
C GLY A 776 -6.99 -13.52 42.88
N ASN A 777 -7.91 -14.46 43.10
CA ASN A 777 -8.08 -15.67 42.27
C ASN A 777 -9.51 -15.78 41.72
N CYS A 778 -9.65 -16.19 40.47
CA CYS A 778 -10.94 -16.46 39.83
C CYS A 778 -10.90 -17.75 39.02
N SER A 779 -11.75 -18.71 39.35
CA SER A 779 -12.02 -19.87 38.50
C SER A 779 -13.06 -19.47 37.44
N ILE A 780 -12.85 -19.87 36.19
CA ILE A 780 -13.76 -19.62 35.07
C ILE A 780 -14.35 -20.98 34.65
N PRO A 781 -15.69 -21.13 34.54
CA PRO A 781 -16.30 -22.34 34.01
C PRO A 781 -15.82 -22.66 32.60
N VAL A 782 -15.36 -23.89 32.37
CA VAL A 782 -14.70 -24.32 31.13
C VAL A 782 -15.55 -24.06 29.89
N ASP A 783 -16.86 -24.33 29.96
CA ASP A 783 -17.76 -24.15 28.81
C ASP A 783 -17.97 -22.67 28.48
N ALA A 784 -18.18 -21.83 29.49
CA ALA A 784 -18.34 -20.39 29.31
C ALA A 784 -17.07 -19.75 28.70
N ALA A 785 -15.89 -20.17 29.15
CA ALA A 785 -14.61 -19.71 28.62
C ALA A 785 -14.37 -20.12 27.17
N LYS A 786 -14.87 -21.29 26.73
CA LYS A 786 -14.79 -21.75 25.33
C LYS A 786 -15.74 -21.02 24.40
N THR A 787 -16.94 -20.70 24.86
CA THR A 787 -17.99 -20.14 24.00
C THR A 787 -17.92 -18.61 23.91
N TYR A 788 -17.52 -17.91 24.98
CA TYR A 788 -17.60 -16.45 25.05
C TYR A 788 -16.38 -15.80 25.72
N THR A 789 -16.15 -14.52 25.41
CA THR A 789 -15.17 -13.69 26.12
C THR A 789 -15.52 -13.60 27.60
N SER A 790 -14.54 -13.86 28.46
CA SER A 790 -14.69 -13.79 29.91
C SER A 790 -14.10 -12.48 30.45
N GLU A 791 -14.84 -11.77 31.28
CA GLU A 791 -14.35 -10.62 32.06
C GLU A 791 -14.14 -11.04 33.51
N VAL A 792 -12.97 -10.77 34.08
CA VAL A 792 -12.66 -11.05 35.48
C VAL A 792 -12.31 -9.77 36.23
N ASN A 793 -13.10 -9.48 37.25
CA ASN A 793 -12.99 -8.31 38.11
C ASN A 793 -12.16 -8.64 39.36
N PHE A 794 -10.95 -8.11 39.44
CA PHE A 794 -10.09 -8.13 40.62
C PHE A 794 -10.22 -6.81 41.40
N ASP A 795 -9.81 -6.82 42.65
CA ASP A 795 -9.67 -5.62 43.49
C ASP A 795 -10.93 -4.73 43.48
N ASN A 796 -12.09 -5.35 43.72
CA ASN A 796 -13.43 -4.76 43.65
C ASN A 796 -13.76 -4.05 42.32
N GLY A 797 -13.22 -4.55 41.20
CA GLY A 797 -13.42 -4.01 39.86
C GLY A 797 -12.45 -2.89 39.48
N SER A 798 -11.48 -2.55 40.35
CA SER A 798 -10.43 -1.58 40.02
C SER A 798 -9.34 -2.14 39.10
N PHE A 799 -9.22 -3.48 38.99
CA PHE A 799 -8.45 -4.15 37.95
C PHE A 799 -9.36 -5.16 37.25
N LYS A 800 -9.53 -5.05 35.93
CA LYS A 800 -10.27 -6.01 35.09
C LYS A 800 -9.31 -6.70 34.13
N ALA A 801 -9.47 -8.00 33.95
CA ALA A 801 -8.89 -8.73 32.82
C ALA A 801 -10.01 -9.21 31.88
N THR A 802 -9.82 -9.01 30.57
CA THR A 802 -10.74 -9.49 29.52
C THR A 802 -10.01 -10.54 28.69
N LEU A 803 -10.51 -11.77 28.73
CA LEU A 803 -9.87 -12.95 28.17
C LEU A 803 -10.72 -13.50 27.01
N PRO A 804 -10.24 -13.44 25.74
CA PRO A 804 -10.98 -13.98 24.60
C PRO A 804 -11.04 -15.52 24.63
N SER A 805 -12.14 -16.09 24.14
CA SER A 805 -12.40 -17.53 24.19
C SER A 805 -11.42 -18.41 23.40
N SER A 806 -10.74 -17.81 22.41
CA SER A 806 -9.67 -18.45 21.64
C SER A 806 -8.51 -18.98 22.50
N ILE A 807 -8.28 -18.41 23.68
CA ILE A 807 -7.25 -18.87 24.64
C ILE A 807 -7.66 -20.21 25.29
N PHE A 808 -8.96 -20.52 25.35
CA PHE A 808 -9.53 -21.60 26.16
C PHE A 808 -10.12 -22.76 25.36
N LYS A 809 -10.19 -22.61 24.03
CA LYS A 809 -10.86 -23.53 23.10
C LYS A 809 -10.56 -25.03 23.36
N ASP A 810 -9.30 -25.34 23.67
CA ASP A 810 -8.80 -26.71 23.81
C ASP A 810 -8.79 -27.25 25.26
N SER A 811 -9.16 -26.43 26.26
CA SER A 811 -9.25 -26.85 27.67
C SER A 811 -10.27 -27.97 27.89
N LYS A 812 -10.06 -28.83 28.88
CA LYS A 812 -10.92 -29.99 29.15
C LYS A 812 -11.47 -30.04 30.57
N ASN A 813 -10.76 -29.45 31.55
CA ASN A 813 -10.95 -29.77 32.96
C ASN A 813 -11.16 -28.53 33.85
N SER A 814 -10.33 -27.49 33.70
CA SER A 814 -10.38 -26.32 34.60
C SER A 814 -9.66 -25.10 34.04
N ILE A 815 -10.18 -23.91 34.35
CA ILE A 815 -9.53 -22.63 34.01
C ILE A 815 -9.54 -21.74 35.26
N GLN A 816 -8.39 -21.14 35.58
CA GLN A 816 -8.24 -20.19 36.67
C GLN A 816 -7.29 -19.08 36.27
N ILE A 817 -7.66 -17.83 36.52
CA ILE A 817 -6.76 -16.67 36.46
C ILE A 817 -6.53 -16.12 37.86
N ALA A 818 -5.29 -15.72 38.14
CA ALA A 818 -4.89 -15.07 39.38
C ALA A 818 -4.13 -13.77 39.11
N LYS A 819 -4.34 -12.77 39.97
CA LYS A 819 -3.55 -11.55 40.06
C LYS A 819 -2.78 -11.58 41.37
N THR A 820 -1.46 -11.50 41.30
CA THR A 820 -0.58 -11.57 42.46
C THR A 820 0.44 -10.43 42.46
N SER A 821 1.02 -10.14 43.63
CA SER A 821 2.25 -9.35 43.69
C SER A 821 3.38 -10.09 42.96
N PRO A 822 4.36 -9.37 42.37
CA PRO A 822 5.50 -10.00 41.74
C PRO A 822 6.33 -10.86 42.69
N SER A 823 6.88 -11.94 42.14
CA SER A 823 7.88 -12.79 42.84
C SER A 823 9.25 -12.11 43.01
N ILE A 824 9.50 -11.02 42.27
CA ILE A 824 10.73 -10.22 42.29
C ILE A 824 10.53 -9.04 43.24
N SER A 825 11.54 -8.69 44.04
CA SER A 825 11.42 -7.61 45.01
C SER A 825 11.24 -6.24 44.33
N ASP A 826 10.34 -5.43 44.88
CA ASP A 826 10.01 -4.09 44.41
C ASP A 826 11.25 -3.19 44.26
N THR A 827 12.23 -3.33 45.15
CA THR A 827 13.54 -2.66 45.08
C THR A 827 14.29 -2.95 43.76
N VAL A 828 14.31 -4.20 43.31
CA VAL A 828 14.97 -4.59 42.04
C VAL A 828 14.17 -4.09 40.84
N LEU A 829 12.84 -4.25 40.91
CA LEU A 829 11.91 -3.81 39.87
C LEU A 829 11.98 -2.29 39.63
N ARG A 830 12.07 -1.48 40.71
CA ARG A 830 12.20 -0.02 40.59
C ARG A 830 13.63 0.44 40.26
N ALA A 831 14.68 -0.27 40.72
CA ALA A 831 16.05 0.05 40.30
C ALA A 831 16.26 -0.10 38.78
N ALA A 832 15.55 -1.05 38.16
CA ALA A 832 15.66 -1.34 36.73
C ALA A 832 14.95 -0.33 35.78
N THR A 833 14.21 0.65 36.28
CA THR A 833 13.57 1.68 35.40
C THR A 833 14.58 2.67 34.83
N GLY A 834 15.74 2.82 35.50
CA GLY A 834 16.74 3.82 35.16
C GLY A 834 16.18 5.24 35.14
N ASN A 835 16.79 6.10 34.32
CA ASN A 835 16.43 7.52 34.20
C ASN A 835 15.51 7.83 33.01
N THR A 836 14.93 6.81 32.38
CA THR A 836 14.15 6.89 31.12
C THR A 836 12.71 6.38 31.25
N LEU A 837 12.37 5.70 32.35
CA LEU A 837 11.02 5.22 32.65
C LEU A 837 10.61 5.64 34.07
N LYS A 838 9.37 6.07 34.25
CA LYS A 838 8.75 6.33 35.56
C LYS A 838 7.66 5.29 35.79
N MET A 839 7.84 4.40 36.76
CA MET A 839 6.84 3.40 37.13
C MET A 839 5.63 4.08 37.80
N ILE A 840 4.44 3.79 37.32
CA ILE A 840 3.18 4.41 37.77
C ILE A 840 2.37 3.36 38.53
N GLY A 841 2.18 3.57 39.84
CA GLY A 841 1.61 2.58 40.75
C GLY A 841 2.57 1.42 41.06
N ASN A 842 2.00 0.22 41.20
CA ASN A 842 2.72 -0.99 41.60
C ASN A 842 2.83 -2.01 40.46
N PRO A 843 3.96 -2.74 40.36
CA PRO A 843 4.08 -3.86 39.44
C PRO A 843 3.19 -5.03 39.88
N PHE A 844 2.79 -5.87 38.93
CA PHE A 844 1.84 -6.97 39.15
C PHE A 844 2.16 -8.19 38.28
N ASP A 845 1.89 -9.38 38.81
CA ASP A 845 1.90 -10.63 38.05
C ASP A 845 0.44 -11.01 37.70
N ILE A 846 0.22 -11.50 36.49
CA ILE A 846 -1.01 -12.22 36.10
C ILE A 846 -0.62 -13.65 35.74
N LYS A 847 -1.31 -14.62 36.34
CA LYS A 847 -1.08 -16.06 36.16
C LYS A 847 -2.34 -16.71 35.62
N LEU A 848 -2.21 -17.49 34.56
CA LEU A 848 -3.33 -18.20 33.93
C LEU A 848 -3.05 -19.70 33.93
N TYR A 849 -3.95 -20.46 34.53
CA TYR A 849 -3.92 -21.92 34.62
C TYR A 849 -4.97 -22.50 33.68
N ILE A 850 -4.54 -23.34 32.74
CA ILE A 850 -5.40 -24.07 31.82
C ILE A 850 -5.17 -25.56 32.08
N ASP A 851 -6.25 -26.27 32.44
CA ASP A 851 -6.25 -27.65 32.92
C ASP A 851 -5.21 -27.91 34.04
N GLY A 852 -5.04 -26.91 34.91
CA GLY A 852 -4.08 -26.93 36.02
C GLY A 852 -2.63 -26.53 35.67
N LYS A 853 -2.31 -26.26 34.39
CA LYS A 853 -0.96 -25.85 33.96
C LYS A 853 -0.85 -24.33 33.78
N GLU A 854 0.15 -23.72 34.42
CA GLU A 854 0.47 -22.29 34.23
C GLU A 854 0.93 -22.03 32.79
N THR A 855 0.36 -20.98 32.18
CA THR A 855 0.51 -20.64 30.76
C THR A 855 1.12 -19.24 30.64
N HIS A 856 2.30 -19.14 30.01
CA HIS A 856 3.05 -17.88 29.90
C HIS A 856 3.03 -17.24 28.50
N VAL A 857 2.58 -17.96 27.47
CA VAL A 857 2.46 -17.49 26.08
C VAL A 857 1.03 -17.72 25.64
N LEU A 858 0.41 -16.73 24.99
CA LEU A 858 -1.02 -16.75 24.67
C LEU A 858 -1.24 -16.79 23.16
N ASN A 859 -2.20 -17.60 22.70
CA ASN A 859 -2.59 -17.67 21.29
C ASN A 859 -3.45 -16.47 20.84
N SER A 860 -3.85 -15.59 21.77
CA SER A 860 -4.51 -14.32 21.53
C SER A 860 -4.24 -13.37 22.71
N PRO A 861 -4.19 -12.04 22.54
CA PRO A 861 -3.91 -11.14 23.64
C PRO A 861 -4.98 -11.13 24.73
N ILE A 862 -4.57 -10.87 25.97
CA ILE A 862 -5.48 -10.49 27.07
C ILE A 862 -5.43 -8.97 27.23
N THR A 863 -6.59 -8.36 27.46
CA THR A 863 -6.71 -6.92 27.76
C THR A 863 -6.83 -6.72 29.27
N PHE A 864 -6.08 -5.77 29.83
CA PHE A 864 -6.28 -5.31 31.21
C PHE A 864 -6.85 -3.89 31.21
N LYS A 865 -7.83 -3.61 32.07
CA LYS A 865 -8.25 -2.25 32.43
C LYS A 865 -7.95 -2.01 33.92
N ILE A 866 -7.07 -1.05 34.21
CA ILE A 866 -6.45 -0.87 35.52
C ILE A 866 -6.69 0.56 36.00
N LYS A 867 -7.35 0.73 37.14
CA LYS A 867 -7.51 2.03 37.79
C LYS A 867 -6.21 2.43 38.49
N LEU A 868 -5.74 3.63 38.19
CA LEU A 868 -4.56 4.25 38.81
C LEU A 868 -4.99 5.23 39.90
N ASN A 869 -4.14 5.44 40.90
CA ASN A 869 -4.40 6.47 41.91
C ASN A 869 -4.08 7.85 41.33
N SER A 870 -4.82 8.87 41.77
CA SER A 870 -4.57 10.26 41.37
C SER A 870 -3.17 10.76 41.77
N GLU A 871 -2.60 10.20 42.84
CA GLU A 871 -1.27 10.57 43.33
C GLU A 871 -0.14 10.04 42.45
N ASP A 872 -0.26 8.80 41.95
CA ASP A 872 0.70 8.17 41.02
C ASP A 872 0.82 8.95 39.69
N LEU A 873 -0.24 9.67 39.32
CA LEU A 873 -0.37 10.44 38.09
C LEU A 873 0.20 11.87 38.19
N ASN A 874 0.71 12.28 39.35
CA ASN A 874 1.28 13.62 39.52
C ASN A 874 2.52 13.81 38.63
N GLY A 875 2.48 14.86 37.80
CA GLY A 875 3.54 15.15 36.83
C GLY A 875 3.79 14.00 35.84
N VAL A 876 2.73 13.28 35.44
CA VAL A 876 2.77 12.24 34.40
C VAL A 876 2.16 12.76 33.11
N ASN A 877 2.91 12.70 32.00
CA ASN A 877 2.32 12.81 30.67
C ASN A 877 1.60 11.49 30.33
N THR A 878 0.29 11.47 30.54
CA THR A 878 -0.54 10.27 30.35
C THR A 878 -0.59 9.75 28.91
N LYS A 879 -0.09 10.52 27.92
CA LYS A 879 0.10 10.07 26.53
C LYS A 879 1.36 9.22 26.32
N ASN A 880 2.30 9.23 27.28
CA ASN A 880 3.54 8.45 27.24
C ASN A 880 3.45 7.16 28.08
N LEU A 881 2.24 6.78 28.51
CA LEU A 881 2.02 5.56 29.29
C LEU A 881 2.04 4.32 28.40
N GLY A 882 2.74 3.28 28.86
CA GLY A 882 2.75 1.96 28.25
C GLY A 882 2.74 0.84 29.30
N LEU A 883 2.37 -0.36 28.85
CA LEU A 883 2.61 -1.61 29.55
C LEU A 883 4.04 -2.06 29.29
N TYR A 884 4.79 -2.32 30.34
CA TYR A 884 6.14 -2.88 30.28
C TYR A 884 6.18 -4.22 31.02
N TYR A 885 6.98 -5.16 30.52
CA TYR A 885 7.28 -6.43 31.20
C TYR A 885 8.73 -6.44 31.69
N PHE A 886 9.01 -7.13 32.79
CA PHE A 886 10.37 -7.27 33.31
C PHE A 886 11.03 -8.52 32.74
N ASN A 887 12.10 -8.34 31.96
CA ASN A 887 12.90 -9.44 31.44
C ASN A 887 13.96 -9.86 32.48
N THR A 888 13.76 -11.03 33.10
CA THR A 888 14.64 -11.58 34.15
C THR A 888 15.99 -12.05 33.65
N LEU A 889 16.19 -12.21 32.33
CA LEU A 889 17.48 -12.59 31.75
C LEU A 889 18.42 -11.39 31.57
N THR A 890 17.86 -10.19 31.39
CA THR A 890 18.59 -8.92 31.21
C THR A 890 18.49 -7.98 32.41
N ASN A 891 17.56 -8.26 33.33
CA ASN A 891 17.13 -7.38 34.42
C ASN A 891 16.67 -5.99 33.95
N SER A 892 15.96 -5.94 32.81
CA SER A 892 15.48 -4.70 32.19
C SER A 892 13.98 -4.73 31.93
N TRP A 893 13.36 -3.54 31.92
CA TRP A 893 11.99 -3.37 31.45
C TRP A 893 11.92 -3.26 29.92
N GLU A 894 11.04 -4.04 29.31
CA GLU A 894 10.78 -4.07 27.87
C GLU A 894 9.32 -3.73 27.59
N PHE A 895 9.08 -2.98 26.51
CA PHE A 895 7.76 -2.46 26.15
C PHE A 895 6.85 -3.56 25.54
N VAL A 896 5.57 -3.54 25.91
CA VAL A 896 4.55 -4.52 25.46
C VAL A 896 3.48 -3.85 24.59
N SER A 897 2.85 -2.80 25.10
CA SER A 897 1.81 -2.02 24.41
C SER A 897 1.79 -0.58 24.91
N ASP A 898 1.24 0.33 24.12
CA ASP A 898 0.79 1.63 24.64
C ASP A 898 -0.37 1.43 25.63
N ALA A 899 -0.61 2.45 26.47
CA ALA A 899 -1.68 2.43 27.48
C ALA A 899 -2.71 3.53 27.23
N LEU A 900 -3.96 3.13 26.97
CA LEU A 900 -5.07 4.02 26.71
C LEU A 900 -5.64 4.56 28.03
N TYR A 901 -5.22 5.75 28.45
CA TYR A 901 -5.69 6.40 29.67
C TYR A 901 -7.05 7.10 29.48
N ASP A 902 -8.04 6.63 30.23
CA ASP A 902 -9.35 7.25 30.43
C ASP A 902 -9.32 8.10 31.71
N SER A 903 -9.28 9.42 31.51
CA SER A 903 -9.25 10.41 32.60
C SER A 903 -10.56 10.52 33.40
N SER A 904 -11.69 10.01 32.87
CA SER A 904 -12.99 10.07 33.55
C SER A 904 -13.16 8.98 34.61
N SER A 905 -12.56 7.80 34.39
CA SER A 905 -12.55 6.70 35.35
C SER A 905 -11.19 6.48 36.04
N SER A 906 -10.17 7.29 35.68
CA SER A 906 -8.77 7.15 36.08
C SER A 906 -8.17 5.79 35.73
N CYS A 907 -8.59 5.19 34.62
CA CYS A 907 -8.17 3.84 34.22
C CYS A 907 -7.27 3.86 32.97
N VAL A 908 -6.20 3.08 32.98
CA VAL A 908 -5.49 2.69 31.74
C VAL A 908 -6.06 1.39 31.18
N THR A 909 -6.10 1.27 29.86
CA THR A 909 -6.39 0.01 29.16
C THR A 909 -5.18 -0.40 28.32
N VAL A 910 -4.72 -1.65 28.47
CA VAL A 910 -3.49 -2.20 27.88
C VAL A 910 -3.71 -3.64 27.40
N THR A 911 -2.86 -4.15 26.51
CA THR A 911 -2.97 -5.52 25.97
C THR A 911 -1.63 -6.26 26.05
N THR A 912 -1.68 -7.58 26.26
CA THR A 912 -0.47 -8.42 26.26
C THR A 912 -0.67 -9.78 25.56
N PRO A 913 0.26 -10.22 24.70
CA PRO A 913 0.25 -11.55 24.07
C PRO A 913 0.93 -12.65 24.94
N HIS A 914 1.41 -12.30 26.14
CA HIS A 914 2.12 -13.20 27.04
C HIS A 914 1.82 -12.85 28.50
N LEU A 915 2.25 -13.68 29.46
CA LEU A 915 2.10 -13.41 30.90
C LEU A 915 3.46 -13.40 31.61
N SER A 916 3.72 -12.31 32.33
CA SER A 916 4.99 -11.99 33.00
C SER A 916 4.74 -11.05 34.20
N THR A 917 5.81 -10.60 34.85
CA THR A 917 5.77 -9.44 35.76
C THR A 917 5.63 -8.17 34.93
N PHE A 918 4.54 -7.44 35.14
CA PHE A 918 4.20 -6.22 34.41
C PHE A 918 4.24 -4.98 35.30
N ALA A 919 4.38 -3.82 34.67
CA ALA A 919 4.10 -2.51 35.27
C ALA A 919 3.57 -1.54 34.21
N ILE A 920 2.79 -0.55 34.67
CA ILE A 920 2.46 0.62 33.87
C ILE A 920 3.58 1.64 34.07
N MET A 921 4.13 2.21 32.99
CA MET A 921 5.19 3.20 33.07
C MET A 921 4.98 4.35 32.09
N GLU A 922 5.40 5.54 32.49
CA GLU A 922 5.60 6.68 31.60
C GLU A 922 7.00 6.65 31.00
N LYS A 923 7.09 6.79 29.66
CA LYS A 923 8.36 6.99 28.97
C LYS A 923 8.85 8.44 29.09
N ILE A 924 9.97 8.63 29.78
CA ILE A 924 10.64 9.92 29.95
C ILE A 924 11.66 10.12 28.83
N ASN A 925 11.40 11.08 27.93
CA ASN A 925 12.43 11.60 27.03
C ASN A 925 13.20 12.71 27.76
N GLN A 926 14.51 12.56 27.96
CA GLN A 926 15.31 13.63 28.55
C GLN A 926 15.64 14.73 27.52
N PRO A 927 15.56 16.03 27.90
CA PRO A 927 16.28 17.09 27.19
C PRO A 927 17.78 16.78 27.17
N GLY A 928 18.44 16.99 26.03
CA GLY A 928 19.77 16.45 25.80
C GLY A 928 20.86 16.99 26.73
N THR A 929 21.52 16.10 27.48
CA THR A 929 22.81 16.38 28.11
C THR A 929 23.92 16.37 27.06
N ALA A 930 24.64 17.49 26.92
CA ALA A 930 25.71 17.63 25.93
C ALA A 930 26.92 16.73 26.25
N ILE A 931 27.39 15.96 25.26
CA ILE A 931 28.68 15.28 25.33
C ILE A 931 29.78 16.32 25.05
N GLY A 932 30.35 16.87 26.12
CA GLY A 932 31.54 17.71 26.03
C GLY A 932 32.77 16.88 25.67
N ASN A 933 33.59 17.37 24.74
CA ASN A 933 34.95 16.85 24.52
C ASN A 933 35.79 17.04 25.80
N VAL A 934 36.65 16.07 26.14
CA VAL A 934 38.07 16.31 26.53
C VAL A 934 38.88 15.00 26.66
N THR A 935 39.93 14.92 25.84
CA THR A 935 41.21 14.16 25.94
C THR A 935 41.28 12.65 26.25
N ASN A 936 42.12 11.97 25.46
CA ASN A 936 42.74 10.69 25.78
C ASN A 936 43.68 10.75 26.99
N ALA A 937 43.74 9.66 27.76
CA ALA A 937 44.95 9.20 28.47
C ALA A 937 44.98 7.65 28.42
N SER A 938 46.16 7.04 28.26
CA SER A 938 46.33 5.58 28.19
C SER A 938 46.48 4.96 29.59
N THR A 939 46.21 3.67 29.79
CA THR A 939 47.24 2.62 29.60
C THR A 939 46.66 1.20 29.74
N GLY A 940 47.03 0.32 28.80
CA GLY A 940 47.18 -1.16 28.96
C GLY A 940 45.94 -2.04 29.27
N THR A 941 45.86 -3.29 28.81
CA THR A 941 46.69 -4.05 27.84
C THR A 941 45.92 -5.27 27.31
N ASN A 942 46.06 -5.54 26.01
CA ASN A 942 46.01 -6.86 25.36
C ASN A 942 44.83 -7.83 25.67
N ASN A 943 43.96 -8.09 24.68
CA ASN A 943 44.25 -9.17 23.70
C ASN A 943 43.26 -9.28 22.51
N ASN A 944 43.69 -10.01 21.48
CA ASN A 944 42.99 -10.26 20.21
C ASN A 944 41.56 -10.82 20.32
N SER A 945 40.66 -10.39 19.45
CA SER A 945 40.12 -11.26 18.38
C SER A 945 39.26 -10.51 17.35
N LYS A 946 38.96 -11.19 16.23
CA LYS A 946 38.38 -10.65 14.99
C LYS A 946 36.91 -10.23 15.14
N MET A 947 36.51 -9.15 14.46
CA MET A 947 35.10 -8.91 14.14
C MET A 947 34.61 -9.90 13.07
N THR A 948 33.41 -10.47 13.25
CA THR A 948 32.70 -11.24 12.21
C THR A 948 31.19 -11.03 12.32
N ALA A 949 30.57 -10.61 11.21
CA ALA A 949 29.18 -10.76 10.77
C ALA A 949 28.00 -10.69 11.78
N ASN A 950 27.04 -9.82 11.48
CA ASN A 950 25.67 -9.88 12.00
C ASN A 950 25.10 -11.30 11.91
N THR A 951 24.43 -11.76 12.97
CA THR A 951 23.61 -12.97 12.95
C THR A 951 22.22 -12.66 13.52
N ILE A 952 21.20 -13.20 12.84
CA ILE A 952 19.77 -13.00 13.13
C ILE A 952 19.44 -13.36 14.58
N GLY A 953 18.72 -12.47 15.28
CA GLY A 953 18.28 -12.68 16.65
C GLY A 953 17.31 -13.86 16.79
N LYS A 954 17.65 -14.84 17.64
CA LYS A 954 16.73 -15.90 18.07
C LYS A 954 15.91 -15.44 19.27
N LEU A 955 14.61 -15.75 19.27
CA LEU A 955 13.72 -15.53 20.40
C LEU A 955 14.17 -16.36 21.64
N PRO A 956 14.09 -15.81 22.87
CA PRO A 956 14.38 -16.56 24.08
C PRO A 956 13.40 -17.72 24.34
N LYS A 957 13.85 -18.74 25.06
CA LYS A 957 12.98 -19.79 25.60
C LYS A 957 12.59 -19.46 27.05
N THR A 958 11.31 -19.29 27.33
CA THR A 958 10.76 -19.48 28.69
C THR A 958 10.21 -20.90 28.82
N GLY A 959 10.33 -21.48 30.01
CA GLY A 959 10.22 -22.93 30.19
C GLY A 959 8.83 -23.44 30.57
N SER A 960 8.41 -24.56 29.97
CA SER A 960 7.65 -25.58 30.69
C SER A 960 8.38 -26.91 30.50
N MET A 961 8.58 -27.68 31.57
CA MET A 961 9.45 -28.86 31.50
C MET A 961 8.83 -29.98 30.65
N MET A 962 9.65 -30.53 29.75
CA MET A 962 9.53 -31.91 29.28
C MET A 962 10.85 -32.61 29.58
N ASP A 963 10.76 -33.90 29.91
CA ASP A 963 11.87 -34.68 30.44
C ASP A 963 13.00 -34.86 29.40
N THR A 964 14.21 -34.44 29.76
CA THR A 964 15.39 -34.52 28.90
C THR A 964 15.95 -35.94 28.76
N THR A 965 15.53 -36.89 29.60
CA THR A 965 15.98 -38.29 29.53
C THR A 965 15.51 -38.99 28.25
N THR A 966 14.30 -38.70 27.76
CA THR A 966 13.67 -39.42 26.64
C THR A 966 14.32 -39.11 25.28
N LEU A 967 14.75 -37.87 25.05
CA LEU A 967 15.48 -37.53 23.81
C LEU A 967 16.91 -38.09 23.81
N ALA A 968 17.54 -38.25 24.98
CA ALA A 968 18.87 -38.84 25.08
C ALA A 968 18.86 -40.33 24.69
N THR A 969 17.83 -41.10 25.07
CA THR A 969 17.66 -42.50 24.65
C THR A 969 17.40 -42.64 23.16
N LEU A 970 16.51 -41.82 22.58
CA LEU A 970 16.26 -41.82 21.13
C LEU A 970 17.51 -41.47 20.31
N GLY A 971 18.32 -40.50 20.77
CA GLY A 971 19.60 -40.17 20.16
C GLY A 971 20.59 -41.34 20.14
N LEU A 972 20.76 -42.04 21.27
CA LEU A 972 21.64 -43.22 21.34
C LEU A 972 21.16 -44.38 20.44
N ILE A 973 19.85 -44.60 20.35
CA ILE A 973 19.27 -45.67 19.50
C ILE A 973 19.51 -45.38 18.01
N LEU A 974 19.37 -44.14 17.56
CA LEU A 974 19.64 -43.77 16.17
C LEU A 974 21.13 -43.85 15.82
N ILE A 975 22.03 -43.46 16.73
CA ILE A 975 23.48 -43.56 16.52
C ILE A 975 23.94 -45.03 16.47
N THR A 976 23.39 -45.90 17.31
CA THR A 976 23.72 -47.34 17.29
C THR A 976 23.16 -48.05 16.05
N LEU A 977 21.94 -47.72 15.59
CA LEU A 977 21.41 -48.22 14.32
C LEU A 977 22.24 -47.78 13.10
N GLY A 978 22.65 -46.50 13.04
CA GLY A 978 23.51 -46.00 11.97
C GLY A 978 24.89 -46.68 11.94
N GLY A 979 25.48 -46.95 13.12
CA GLY A 979 26.73 -47.69 13.24
C GLY A 979 26.63 -49.14 12.73
N ILE A 980 25.51 -49.83 12.96
CA ILE A 980 25.30 -51.21 12.51
C ILE A 980 25.24 -51.30 10.98
N VAL A 981 24.52 -50.39 10.32
CA VAL A 981 24.41 -50.38 8.84
C VAL A 981 25.79 -50.24 8.18
N LEU A 982 26.61 -49.31 8.65
CA LEU A 982 27.96 -49.07 8.12
C LEU A 982 28.91 -50.27 8.32
N VAL A 983 28.74 -51.06 9.38
CA VAL A 983 29.52 -52.29 9.61
C VAL A 983 29.10 -53.42 8.67
N PHE A 984 27.81 -53.54 8.33
CA PHE A 984 27.33 -54.54 7.38
C PHE A 984 27.70 -54.24 5.93
N GLU A 985 27.66 -52.98 5.48
CA GLU A 985 28.14 -52.64 4.13
C GLU A 985 29.64 -52.91 3.97
N LYS A 986 30.46 -52.56 4.98
CA LYS A 986 31.92 -52.72 4.91
C LYS A 986 32.38 -54.18 4.95
N ARG A 987 31.52 -55.13 5.36
CA ARG A 987 31.74 -56.58 5.26
C ARG A 987 31.22 -57.22 3.96
N ARG A 988 30.64 -56.44 3.04
CA ARG A 988 30.11 -56.93 1.75
C ARG A 988 30.98 -56.55 0.53
N LYS A 989 32.19 -56.03 0.79
CA LYS A 989 33.24 -55.68 -0.19
C LYS A 989 34.63 -56.07 0.32
N ALA A 990 34.74 -57.30 0.83
CA ALA A 990 35.97 -57.99 1.21
C ALA A 990 35.80 -59.48 0.85
#